data_AF-A0A9D6IG69-F1
#
_entry.id   AF-A0A9D6IG69-F1
#
_cell.length_a   1.000
_cell.length_b   1.000
_cell.length_c   1.000
_cell.angle_alpha   90.00
_cell.angle_beta   90.00
_cell.angle_gamma   90.00
#
_symmetry.space_group_name_H-M   'P 1'
#
loop_
_entity.id
_entity.type
_entity.pdbx_description
1 polymer ?
#
loop_
_entity_poly.entity_id
_entity_poly.type
_entity_poly.pdbx_seq_one_letter_code
_entity_poly.pdbx_strand_id
1 'polypeptide(L)'
;MPGRFLCILCLLLACIVQRADAVITAAAPLKKFEADAVYIVVGKVEKFYAEKPAMLVTVTEDIKGKAPFRLLPVNCKVDDPKAAKANLIEPLMKRLGPDLDIIFFITPRGNKSYITFAFTNGTWFQLQGTKVDKDKAVFSLKSAEPYFYKTFHGTTAELRKLLKDHAAGKGKLPPLDDKVKPGLGPEYRKGKGAKKPQESLRSSWGLVGMNAGGPLFAVIPTLGIGAPLAILALLFPTVFGGVFVLFRQWMAFITAISLNSTLMMAHIFVTAKYFRGTFWGTDAALWLVMMLATFACLFWAWRRQLDLLAAGEREVSRRVEILILGIMTACSVAALIGTWAMADRISWSDAGWGLTVVLTFGVLVGTLYRCVHALKTEPLFGAPPLATEGVILASLMAGHLLFVPLIWGGSAGAEGSIVVNEQAGNINTKISAVVKKWDFTLEPRVKGMYASAPVVDGDAIFAAYAESTQYSTLVRLDRQTGLKKWAFFGKNDDLRQMISTPYLADGKLYFGEGFHFDKNCNVFCVDAENGEEVWRYATEGQTESSPTVANGKLYIGAGNDGIYCFDVKKSLEQKKGVVLWRYPPVARRTQAAYHGRILRFGGGMRVVGDRLYCATGVDRAAAGDKGETATFCLDADNGKLLWKTPAPFAVWSKPVVKDGLIYVTSGNGDVFDDAKPPEKPGGALQCLDQQTGTEKWRFKVDNGIIEAPAVDAHRVYFGSRDWNVYCLDRQNGKEVWKYFMQAPVIATPVLDSDPVYGRTLSVFVITSQGKVCCMNPRSGDIVWTFMPNEPAYASAAPRLVVTPTADGYRRQLYFGCGLGGGTADYGANRPIFYCLEDQVIVK
;
A
#
# COMPACT_ATOMS: atom_id res chain seq x y z
N MET A 1 43.48 -10.43 48.16
CA MET A 1 42.22 -11.11 47.77
C MET A 1 41.29 -11.05 48.98
N PRO A 2 40.02 -10.60 48.92
CA PRO A 2 39.02 -10.96 47.91
C PRO A 2 38.06 -9.81 47.52
N GLY A 3 38.26 -9.21 46.34
CA GLY A 3 37.28 -8.29 45.71
C GLY A 3 36.08 -8.98 45.06
N ARG A 4 35.96 -10.31 45.21
CA ARG A 4 34.91 -11.13 44.57
C ARG A 4 33.74 -11.51 45.47
N PHE A 5 33.81 -11.21 46.77
CA PHE A 5 32.69 -11.43 47.71
C PHE A 5 31.77 -10.22 47.87
N LEU A 6 32.28 -9.00 47.68
CA LEU A 6 31.47 -7.78 47.84
C LEU A 6 30.45 -7.58 46.70
N CYS A 7 30.76 -8.06 45.48
CA CYS A 7 29.82 -8.00 44.37
C CYS A 7 28.62 -8.94 44.57
N ILE A 8 28.79 -10.07 45.27
CA ILE A 8 27.69 -11.00 45.56
C ILE A 8 26.80 -10.47 46.69
N LEU A 9 27.38 -9.76 47.68
CA LEU A 9 26.60 -9.14 48.76
C LEU A 9 25.82 -7.89 48.28
N CYS A 10 26.37 -7.11 47.36
CA CYS A 10 25.63 -6.01 46.73
C CYS A 10 24.52 -6.51 45.77
N LEU A 11 24.67 -7.70 45.18
CA LEU A 11 23.59 -8.35 44.43
C LEU A 11 22.48 -8.90 45.35
N LEU A 12 22.77 -9.20 46.61
CA LEU A 12 21.76 -9.64 47.60
C LEU A 12 21.06 -8.48 48.33
N LEU A 13 21.69 -7.31 48.46
CA LEU A 13 21.06 -6.11 49.04
C LEU A 13 20.29 -5.25 48.01
N ALA A 14 20.43 -5.52 46.71
CA ALA A 14 19.53 -5.01 45.68
C ALA A 14 18.11 -5.63 45.74
N CYS A 15 17.87 -6.59 46.66
CA CYS A 15 16.59 -7.29 46.82
C CYS A 15 15.66 -6.71 47.91
N ILE A 16 15.92 -5.52 48.46
CA ILE A 16 14.96 -4.86 49.37
C ILE A 16 14.57 -3.50 48.80
N VAL A 17 13.91 -3.53 47.63
CA VAL A 17 12.91 -2.50 47.33
C VAL A 17 11.73 -2.82 48.23
N GLN A 18 11.41 -1.92 49.16
CA GLN A 18 10.15 -1.97 49.90
C GLN A 18 9.00 -2.12 48.90
N ARG A 19 8.36 -3.29 48.97
CA ARG A 19 7.18 -3.65 48.19
C ARG A 19 6.07 -2.64 48.48
N ALA A 20 5.51 -2.03 47.44
CA ALA A 20 4.15 -1.53 47.51
C ALA A 20 3.23 -2.75 47.27
N ASP A 21 2.38 -3.07 48.24
CA ASP A 21 1.33 -4.07 48.06
C ASP A 21 0.36 -3.60 46.95
N ALA A 22 -0.07 -4.53 46.10
CA ALA A 22 -0.82 -4.21 44.88
C ALA A 22 -2.28 -3.76 45.11
N VAL A 23 -2.75 -3.75 46.36
CA VAL A 23 -4.04 -3.18 46.83
C VAL A 23 -3.84 -2.73 48.27
N ILE A 24 -4.22 -1.49 48.61
CA ILE A 24 -4.12 -1.00 49.99
C ILE A 24 -5.30 -1.57 50.79
N THR A 25 -5.00 -2.40 51.79
CA THR A 25 -6.01 -3.09 52.61
C THR A 25 -6.40 -2.34 53.88
N ALA A 26 -5.68 -1.25 54.21
CA ALA A 26 -5.97 -0.38 55.34
C ALA A 26 -6.61 0.93 54.84
N ALA A 27 -7.87 1.17 55.23
CA ALA A 27 -8.56 2.40 54.85
C ALA A 27 -7.98 3.63 55.57
N ALA A 28 -8.06 4.81 54.95
CA ALA A 28 -7.57 6.06 55.51
C ALA A 28 -8.68 7.13 55.51
N PRO A 29 -8.75 8.02 56.51
CA PRO A 29 -9.77 9.07 56.54
C PRO A 29 -9.55 10.11 55.44
N LEU A 30 -10.62 10.73 54.94
CA LEU A 30 -10.55 11.68 53.82
C LEU A 30 -9.63 12.88 54.12
N LYS A 31 -9.57 13.29 55.39
CA LYS A 31 -8.65 14.34 55.87
C LYS A 31 -7.19 14.04 55.57
N LYS A 32 -6.78 12.77 55.55
CA LYS A 32 -5.40 12.38 55.23
C LYS A 32 -5.08 12.61 53.75
N PHE A 33 -5.97 12.20 52.85
CA PHE A 33 -5.78 12.44 51.41
C PHE A 33 -5.77 13.92 51.07
N GLU A 34 -6.60 14.71 51.74
CA GLU A 34 -6.58 16.16 51.58
C GLU A 34 -5.27 16.76 52.08
N ALA A 35 -4.80 16.37 53.27
CA ALA A 35 -3.56 16.89 53.86
C ALA A 35 -2.31 16.51 53.04
N ASP A 36 -2.23 15.26 52.57
CA ASP A 36 -1.08 14.72 51.84
C ASP A 36 -1.01 15.23 50.38
N ALA A 37 -2.14 15.65 49.80
CA ALA A 37 -2.19 16.17 48.45
C ALA A 37 -1.67 17.61 48.38
N VAL A 38 -0.68 17.83 47.52
CA VAL A 38 -0.21 19.18 47.18
C VAL A 38 -1.17 19.83 46.20
N TYR A 39 -1.73 19.04 45.28
CA TYR A 39 -2.77 19.50 44.36
C TYR A 39 -4.02 18.62 44.47
N ILE A 40 -5.20 19.24 44.52
CA ILE A 40 -6.48 18.57 44.37
C ILE A 40 -7.20 19.21 43.20
N VAL A 41 -7.48 18.43 42.17
CA VAL A 41 -8.05 18.93 40.92
C VAL A 41 -9.22 18.09 40.45
N VAL A 42 -10.15 18.72 39.73
CA VAL A 42 -11.25 18.04 39.06
C VAL A 42 -10.93 17.94 37.58
N GLY A 43 -10.76 16.71 37.12
CA GLY A 43 -10.56 16.39 35.72
C GLY A 43 -11.85 15.84 35.11
N LYS A 44 -12.21 16.33 33.92
CA LYS A 44 -13.28 15.75 33.12
C LYS A 44 -12.67 14.81 32.08
N VAL A 45 -13.20 13.59 31.99
CA VAL A 45 -12.76 12.62 30.98
C VAL A 45 -13.26 13.08 29.61
N GLU A 46 -12.38 13.67 28.80
CA GLU A 46 -12.72 14.13 27.45
C GLU A 46 -12.86 12.98 26.47
N LYS A 47 -11.94 12.01 26.56
CA LYS A 47 -11.93 10.83 25.69
C LYS A 47 -11.57 9.60 26.50
N PHE A 48 -12.32 8.53 26.32
CA PHE A 48 -12.08 7.23 26.91
C PHE A 48 -12.03 6.18 25.80
N TYR A 49 -10.89 5.51 25.66
CA TYR A 49 -10.63 4.54 24.60
C TYR A 49 -10.70 3.14 25.20
N ALA A 50 -11.86 2.50 25.14
CA ALA A 50 -12.07 1.18 25.76
C ALA A 50 -11.22 0.06 25.10
N GLU A 51 -11.02 0.12 23.78
CA GLU A 51 -10.28 -0.90 23.00
C GLU A 51 -8.75 -0.80 23.12
N LYS A 52 -8.25 0.37 23.52
CA LYS A 52 -6.85 0.61 23.90
C LYS A 52 -6.88 1.33 25.25
N PRO A 53 -6.97 0.59 26.38
CA PRO A 53 -7.46 1.10 27.67
C PRO A 53 -6.64 2.32 28.11
N ALA A 54 -7.15 3.50 27.77
CA ALA A 54 -6.51 4.78 27.98
C ALA A 54 -7.60 5.85 28.03
N MET A 55 -7.32 6.92 28.77
CA MET A 55 -8.22 8.06 28.85
C MET A 55 -7.44 9.37 28.79
N LEU A 56 -8.06 10.38 28.21
CA LEU A 56 -7.55 11.73 28.21
C LEU A 56 -8.44 12.56 29.13
N VAL A 57 -7.84 13.10 30.19
CA VAL A 57 -8.55 13.87 31.19
C VAL A 57 -8.06 15.30 31.15
N THR A 58 -8.97 16.26 31.05
CA THR A 58 -8.64 17.68 31.12
C THR A 58 -9.03 18.23 32.47
N VAL A 59 -8.08 18.87 33.14
CA VAL A 59 -8.34 19.58 34.39
C VAL A 59 -9.25 20.76 34.08
N THR A 60 -10.43 20.71 34.67
CA THR A 60 -11.43 21.78 34.55
C THR A 60 -11.38 22.72 35.74
N GLU A 61 -10.89 22.25 36.89
CA GLU A 61 -10.88 23.04 38.12
C GLU A 61 -9.76 22.59 39.07
N ASP A 62 -9.16 23.56 39.77
CA ASP A 62 -8.26 23.32 40.88
C ASP A 62 -8.97 23.65 42.20
N ILE A 63 -9.06 22.68 43.11
CA ILE A 63 -9.66 22.83 44.44
C ILE A 63 -8.58 23.21 45.47
N LYS A 64 -7.40 22.59 45.39
CA LYS A 64 -6.26 22.86 46.27
C LYS A 64 -4.98 22.93 45.45
N GLY A 65 -4.17 23.97 45.65
CA GLY A 65 -2.98 24.23 44.84
C GLY A 65 -3.30 24.49 43.36
N LYS A 66 -2.32 24.85 42.54
CA LYS A 66 -2.48 24.92 41.08
C LYS A 66 -1.63 23.86 40.41
N ALA A 67 -2.26 22.87 39.78
CA ALA A 67 -1.50 21.83 39.09
C ALA A 67 -0.76 22.42 37.88
N PRO A 68 0.52 22.08 37.65
CA PRO A 68 1.31 22.65 36.56
C PRO A 68 0.97 22.08 35.17
N PHE A 69 -0.03 21.21 35.07
CA PHE A 69 -0.49 20.59 33.84
C PHE A 69 -2.02 20.60 33.79
N ARG A 70 -2.57 20.82 32.59
CA ARG A 70 -4.03 20.86 32.36
C ARG A 70 -4.56 19.64 31.63
N LEU A 71 -3.69 18.88 30.98
CA LEU A 71 -4.04 17.67 30.27
C LEU A 71 -3.33 16.48 30.91
N LEU A 72 -4.10 15.47 31.30
CA LEU A 72 -3.62 14.23 31.91
C LEU A 72 -3.98 13.07 30.97
N PRO A 73 -3.08 12.70 30.05
CA PRO A 73 -3.15 11.40 29.39
C PRO A 73 -2.92 10.32 30.43
N VAL A 74 -3.87 9.40 30.56
CA VAL A 74 -3.81 8.26 31.48
C VAL A 74 -3.82 6.97 30.69
N ASN A 75 -2.75 6.19 30.81
CA ASN A 75 -2.74 4.81 30.37
C ASN A 75 -3.48 3.96 31.41
N CYS A 76 -4.62 3.37 31.04
CA CYS A 76 -5.43 2.53 31.91
C CYS A 76 -5.04 1.05 31.83
N LYS A 77 -4.01 0.69 31.04
CA LYS A 77 -3.42 -0.64 31.06
C LYS A 77 -2.52 -0.78 32.29
N VAL A 78 -2.80 -1.77 33.13
CA VAL A 78 -1.97 -2.12 34.28
C VAL A 78 -1.07 -3.28 33.88
N ASP A 79 0.23 -3.04 33.74
CA ASP A 79 1.20 -4.07 33.34
C ASP A 79 1.76 -4.88 34.54
N ASP A 80 1.39 -4.55 35.78
CA ASP A 80 1.82 -5.29 36.98
C ASP A 80 0.95 -6.55 37.22
N PRO A 81 1.51 -7.77 37.11
CA PRO A 81 0.76 -9.03 37.25
C PRO A 81 0.16 -9.25 38.64
N LYS A 82 0.67 -8.59 39.69
CA LYS A 82 0.11 -8.73 41.06
C LYS A 82 -1.15 -7.89 41.27
N ALA A 83 -1.24 -6.71 40.64
CA ALA A 83 -2.44 -5.87 40.65
C ALA A 83 -3.58 -6.46 39.80
N ALA A 84 -3.22 -7.19 38.73
CA ALA A 84 -4.16 -7.98 37.94
C ALA A 84 -4.74 -9.18 38.71
N LYS A 85 -4.03 -9.70 39.72
CA LYS A 85 -4.39 -10.92 40.46
C LYS A 85 -5.63 -10.77 41.36
N ALA A 86 -6.04 -9.54 41.69
CA ALA A 86 -7.25 -9.27 42.48
C ALA A 86 -8.54 -9.17 41.61
N ASN A 87 -8.44 -9.25 40.28
CA ASN A 87 -9.57 -9.12 39.35
C ASN A 87 -10.36 -7.80 39.45
N LEU A 88 -9.76 -6.73 40.01
CA LEU A 88 -10.45 -5.46 40.27
C LEU A 88 -10.31 -4.42 39.15
N ILE A 89 -9.43 -4.65 38.17
CA ILE A 89 -9.23 -3.73 37.04
C ILE A 89 -10.39 -3.78 36.05
N GLU A 90 -10.86 -4.98 35.65
CA GLU A 90 -12.01 -5.10 34.75
C GLU A 90 -13.30 -4.49 35.35
N PRO A 91 -13.65 -4.73 36.64
CA PRO A 91 -14.73 -4.02 37.31
C PRO A 91 -14.53 -2.50 37.39
N LEU A 92 -13.31 -2.02 37.59
CA LEU A 92 -13.01 -0.58 37.58
C LEU A 92 -13.28 0.02 36.19
N MET A 93 -12.89 -0.65 35.11
CA MET A 93 -13.10 -0.15 33.75
C MET A 93 -14.59 0.00 33.40
N LYS A 94 -15.48 -0.82 33.98
CA LYS A 94 -16.96 -0.67 33.85
C LYS A 94 -17.52 0.56 34.59
N ARG A 95 -16.71 1.23 35.40
CA ARG A 95 -17.06 2.42 36.20
C ARG A 95 -16.43 3.71 35.67
N LEU A 96 -15.56 3.60 34.65
CA LEU A 96 -14.97 4.72 33.95
C LEU A 96 -15.64 4.89 32.59
N GLY A 97 -15.75 6.14 32.14
CA GLY A 97 -16.39 6.46 30.88
C GLY A 97 -16.21 7.93 30.51
N PRO A 98 -16.58 8.31 29.28
CA PRO A 98 -16.48 9.70 28.83
C PRO A 98 -17.42 10.60 29.64
N ASP A 99 -17.12 11.90 29.69
CA ASP A 99 -17.89 12.91 30.42
C ASP A 99 -17.99 12.73 31.94
N LEU A 100 -17.24 11.79 32.49
CA LEU A 100 -17.17 11.57 33.93
C LEU A 100 -16.26 12.62 34.59
N ASP A 101 -16.74 13.22 35.68
CA ASP A 101 -15.88 13.99 36.57
C ASP A 101 -15.09 13.02 37.46
N ILE A 102 -13.78 13.26 37.54
CA ILE A 102 -12.84 12.52 38.39
C ILE A 102 -12.07 13.53 39.24
N ILE A 103 -12.04 13.31 40.55
CA ILE A 103 -11.25 14.14 41.48
C ILE A 103 -9.90 13.47 41.69
N PHE A 104 -8.80 14.20 41.49
CA PHE A 104 -7.43 13.72 41.65
C PHE A 104 -6.76 14.39 42.85
N PHE A 105 -6.21 13.58 43.75
CA PHE A 105 -5.38 13.97 44.88
C PHE A 105 -3.91 13.70 44.51
N ILE A 106 -3.18 14.73 44.08
CA ILE A 106 -1.85 14.62 43.48
C ILE A 106 -0.78 15.05 44.48
N THR A 107 0.15 14.14 44.75
CA THR A 107 1.31 14.38 45.60
C THR A 107 2.59 14.18 44.78
N PRO A 108 3.38 15.25 44.53
CA PRO A 108 4.69 15.13 43.91
C PRO A 108 5.64 14.29 44.76
N ARG A 109 6.41 13.40 44.12
CA ARG A 109 7.52 12.68 44.73
C ARG A 109 8.80 12.98 43.97
N GLY A 110 9.65 13.82 44.56
CA GLY A 110 10.85 14.35 43.91
C GLY A 110 10.53 15.21 42.68
N ASN A 111 11.52 15.41 41.81
CA ASN A 111 11.40 16.38 40.72
C ASN A 111 10.73 15.84 39.43
N LYS A 112 10.47 14.53 39.35
CA LYS A 112 10.05 13.88 38.09
C LYS A 112 8.82 12.98 38.21
N SER A 113 8.28 12.74 39.40
CA SER A 113 7.19 11.78 39.58
C SER A 113 6.07 12.30 40.48
N TYR A 114 4.87 11.75 40.27
CA TYR A 114 3.67 12.03 41.05
C TYR A 114 3.05 10.72 41.50
N ILE A 115 2.56 10.67 42.73
CA ILE A 115 1.64 9.63 43.20
C ILE A 115 0.27 10.27 43.33
N THR A 116 -0.77 9.60 42.83
CA THR A 116 -2.10 10.20 42.76
C THR A 116 -3.17 9.19 43.12
N PHE A 117 -4.08 9.57 44.00
CA PHE A 117 -5.34 8.86 44.19
C PHE A 117 -6.44 9.59 43.45
N ALA A 118 -7.34 8.86 42.83
CA ALA A 118 -8.43 9.39 42.03
C ALA A 118 -9.76 8.81 42.50
N PHE A 119 -10.80 9.62 42.43
CA PHE A 119 -12.14 9.28 42.88
C PHE A 119 -13.20 9.63 41.83
N THR A 120 -14.13 8.72 41.60
CA THR A 120 -15.37 9.00 40.88
C THR A 120 -16.52 8.11 41.32
N ASN A 121 -17.67 8.72 41.65
CA ASN A 121 -18.93 8.07 42.05
C ASN A 121 -18.73 6.82 42.91
N GLY A 122 -18.19 7.02 44.11
CA GLY A 122 -17.92 5.93 45.06
C GLY A 122 -16.77 5.00 44.69
N THR A 123 -15.99 5.28 43.64
CA THR A 123 -14.91 4.40 43.18
C THR A 123 -13.56 5.08 43.34
N TRP A 124 -12.67 4.47 44.13
CA TRP A 124 -11.30 4.93 44.36
C TRP A 124 -10.29 4.08 43.58
N PHE A 125 -9.27 4.73 43.03
CA PHE A 125 -8.19 4.07 42.31
C PHE A 125 -6.89 4.89 42.34
N GLN A 126 -5.76 4.23 42.12
CA GLN A 126 -4.44 4.84 42.19
C GLN A 126 -3.78 4.98 40.82
N LEU A 127 -3.16 6.12 40.59
CA LEU A 127 -2.35 6.43 39.42
C LEU A 127 -0.92 6.81 39.84
N GLN A 128 0.03 6.55 38.95
CA GLN A 128 1.37 7.10 39.03
C GLN A 128 1.63 8.00 37.83
N GLY A 129 2.03 9.24 38.09
CA GLY A 129 2.39 10.22 37.07
C GLY A 129 3.89 10.33 36.88
N THR A 130 4.33 10.53 35.65
CA THR A 130 5.72 10.88 35.32
C THR A 130 5.71 12.20 34.56
N LYS A 131 6.52 13.15 35.02
CA LYS A 131 6.71 14.43 34.33
C LYS A 131 7.52 14.18 33.06
N VAL A 132 6.95 14.52 31.91
CA VAL A 132 7.59 14.36 30.60
C VAL A 132 8.19 15.69 30.12
N ASP A 133 7.53 16.81 30.45
CA ASP A 133 7.97 18.16 30.11
C ASP A 133 7.49 19.17 31.18
N LYS A 134 7.87 20.45 31.09
CA LYS A 134 7.59 21.52 32.06
C LYS A 134 6.12 21.55 32.50
N ASP A 135 5.21 21.40 31.53
CA ASP A 135 3.75 21.48 31.70
C ASP A 135 3.00 20.19 31.27
N LYS A 136 3.73 19.08 31.09
CA LYS A 136 3.16 17.81 30.64
C LYS A 136 3.55 16.65 31.55
N ALA A 137 2.55 15.93 32.03
CA ALA A 137 2.73 14.70 32.77
C ALA A 137 1.82 13.61 32.19
N VAL A 138 2.35 12.39 32.11
CA VAL A 138 1.59 11.21 31.67
C VAL A 138 1.38 10.33 32.89
N PHE A 139 0.16 9.82 33.04
CA PHE A 139 -0.25 9.00 34.18
C PHE A 139 -0.51 7.58 33.75
N SER A 140 -0.28 6.63 34.65
CA SER A 140 -0.57 5.22 34.44
C SER A 140 -1.34 4.66 35.61
N LEU A 141 -2.40 3.91 35.32
CA LEU A 141 -3.23 3.22 36.30
C LEU A 141 -2.40 2.14 37.00
N LYS A 142 -2.53 2.07 38.32
CA LYS A 142 -1.82 1.09 39.15
C LYS A 142 -2.77 0.08 39.78
N SER A 143 -3.82 0.55 40.43
CA SER A 143 -4.72 -0.32 41.20
C SER A 143 -6.09 0.31 41.40
N ALA A 144 -7.11 -0.53 41.63
CA ALA A 144 -8.39 -0.11 42.21
C ALA A 144 -8.34 -0.29 43.73
N GLU A 145 -8.93 0.63 44.49
CA GLU A 145 -8.77 0.69 45.96
C GLU A 145 -10.12 0.56 46.70
N PRO A 146 -10.71 -0.64 46.75
CA PRO A 146 -12.05 -0.83 47.31
C PRO A 146 -12.13 -0.58 48.83
N TYR A 147 -11.02 -0.65 49.56
CA TYR A 147 -11.00 -0.34 50.99
C TYR A 147 -11.20 1.15 51.27
N PHE A 148 -10.86 2.03 50.32
CA PHE A 148 -11.15 3.46 50.42
C PHE A 148 -12.63 3.81 50.15
N TYR A 149 -13.49 2.83 49.85
CA TYR A 149 -14.93 3.02 49.93
C TYR A 149 -15.39 3.47 51.33
N LYS A 150 -14.70 3.00 52.38
CA LYS A 150 -14.89 3.47 53.77
C LYS A 150 -14.47 4.92 54.00
N THR A 151 -13.58 5.44 53.16
CA THR A 151 -13.11 6.83 53.21
C THR A 151 -14.21 7.79 52.76
N PHE A 152 -14.83 7.50 51.63
CA PHE A 152 -15.98 8.23 51.11
C PHE A 152 -16.63 7.41 49.99
N HIS A 153 -17.95 7.20 50.07
CA HIS A 153 -18.72 6.37 49.14
C HIS A 153 -19.86 7.10 48.42
N GLY A 154 -19.96 8.43 48.58
CA GLY A 154 -20.95 9.25 47.89
C GLY A 154 -20.64 9.51 46.41
N THR A 155 -21.37 10.41 45.78
CA THR A 155 -21.17 10.81 44.38
C THR A 155 -19.96 11.75 44.21
N THR A 156 -19.43 11.87 42.99
CA THR A 156 -18.34 12.82 42.71
C THR A 156 -18.74 14.27 43.00
N ALA A 157 -19.99 14.64 42.70
CA ALA A 157 -20.49 15.99 42.95
C ALA A 157 -20.53 16.32 44.44
N GLU A 158 -20.94 15.37 45.27
CA GLU A 158 -20.94 15.51 46.74
C GLU A 158 -19.52 15.67 47.29
N LEU A 159 -18.57 14.83 46.85
CA LEU A 159 -17.18 14.96 47.30
C LEU A 159 -16.55 16.28 46.84
N ARG A 160 -16.80 16.69 45.59
CA ARG A 160 -16.33 17.97 45.03
C ARG A 160 -16.82 19.14 45.86
N LYS A 161 -18.11 19.16 46.21
CA LYS A 161 -18.69 20.19 47.06
C LYS A 161 -18.07 20.18 48.46
N LEU A 162 -17.94 19.00 49.06
CA LEU A 162 -17.41 18.82 50.41
C LEU A 162 -15.95 19.27 50.54
N LEU A 163 -15.10 18.99 49.54
CA LEU A 163 -13.72 19.47 49.51
C LEU A 163 -13.61 20.98 49.29
N LYS A 164 -14.49 21.57 48.47
CA LYS A 164 -14.55 23.02 48.27
C LYS A 164 -15.01 23.77 49.51
N ASP A 165 -16.07 23.28 50.14
CA ASP A 165 -16.60 23.88 51.37
C ASP A 165 -15.50 23.82 52.45
N HIS A 166 -14.81 22.69 52.59
CA HIS A 166 -13.69 22.55 53.52
C HIS A 166 -12.49 23.47 53.20
N ALA A 167 -12.10 23.58 51.92
CA ALA A 167 -11.03 24.49 51.49
C ALA A 167 -11.38 25.97 51.71
N ALA A 168 -12.68 26.31 51.72
CA ALA A 168 -13.19 27.63 52.08
C ALA A 168 -13.37 27.82 53.60
N GLY A 169 -12.90 26.88 54.43
CA GLY A 169 -13.02 26.90 55.89
C GLY A 169 -14.42 26.57 56.43
N LYS A 170 -15.36 26.13 55.57
CA LYS A 170 -16.75 25.84 55.89
C LYS A 170 -16.96 24.33 55.99
N GLY A 171 -17.14 23.83 57.22
CA GLY A 171 -17.43 22.42 57.47
C GLY A 171 -16.19 21.53 57.62
N LYS A 172 -16.37 20.40 58.30
CA LYS A 172 -15.32 19.41 58.58
C LYS A 172 -15.45 18.22 57.62
N LEU A 173 -14.33 17.70 57.14
CA LEU A 173 -14.31 16.45 56.38
C LEU A 173 -14.79 15.29 57.28
N PRO A 174 -15.61 14.36 56.75
CA PRO A 174 -16.15 13.27 57.54
C PRO A 174 -15.04 12.32 57.99
N PRO A 175 -15.20 11.69 59.18
CA PRO A 175 -14.32 10.62 59.62
C PRO A 175 -14.52 9.35 58.75
N LEU A 176 -13.65 8.37 58.94
CA LEU A 176 -13.78 7.07 58.28
C LEU A 176 -15.09 6.40 58.69
N ASP A 177 -15.83 5.82 57.73
CA ASP A 177 -17.05 5.08 58.01
C ASP A 177 -16.77 3.57 58.07
N ASP A 178 -16.49 3.08 59.28
CA ASP A 178 -16.17 1.67 59.51
C ASP A 178 -17.36 0.73 59.38
N LYS A 179 -18.60 1.24 59.30
CA LYS A 179 -19.81 0.43 59.18
C LYS A 179 -20.01 -0.10 57.75
N VAL A 180 -19.39 0.54 56.76
CA VAL A 180 -19.53 0.17 55.35
C VAL A 180 -18.44 -0.81 54.96
N LYS A 181 -18.78 -1.85 54.19
CA LYS A 181 -17.78 -2.83 53.72
C LYS A 181 -16.96 -2.27 52.55
N PRO A 182 -15.70 -2.71 52.35
CA PRO A 182 -14.91 -2.38 51.16
C PRO A 182 -15.67 -2.70 49.87
N GLY A 183 -15.58 -1.84 48.85
CA GLY A 183 -16.32 -1.99 47.60
C GLY A 183 -15.96 -0.95 46.54
N LEU A 184 -16.60 -1.05 45.37
CA LEU A 184 -16.51 -0.05 44.31
C LEU A 184 -17.92 0.52 44.08
N GLY A 185 -18.00 1.78 43.68
CA GLY A 185 -19.27 2.45 43.42
C GLY A 185 -20.06 1.88 42.24
N PRO A 186 -21.21 2.47 41.88
CA PRO A 186 -22.04 1.99 40.79
C PRO A 186 -21.32 2.03 39.44
N GLU A 187 -21.65 1.09 38.55
CA GLU A 187 -21.15 1.07 37.18
C GLU A 187 -21.56 2.33 36.41
N TYR A 188 -20.69 2.75 35.50
CA TYR A 188 -20.91 3.93 34.70
C TYR A 188 -22.07 3.68 33.73
N ARG A 189 -23.20 4.35 33.99
CA ARG A 189 -24.35 4.36 33.09
C ARG A 189 -24.42 5.73 32.44
N LYS A 190 -24.31 5.76 31.12
CA LYS A 190 -24.46 6.97 30.31
C LYS A 190 -25.88 7.52 30.54
N GLY A 191 -26.00 8.63 31.27
CA GLY A 191 -27.28 9.10 31.80
C GLY A 191 -28.30 9.49 30.71
N LYS A 192 -29.54 8.99 30.83
CA LYS A 192 -30.75 9.60 30.26
C LYS A 192 -31.52 10.25 31.41
N GLY A 193 -31.87 11.53 31.31
CA GLY A 193 -32.61 12.27 32.35
C GLY A 193 -34.13 12.05 32.31
N ALA A 194 -34.67 11.67 33.48
CA ALA A 194 -36.04 11.80 34.04
C ALA A 194 -37.29 11.27 33.28
N LYS A 195 -38.07 10.40 33.96
CA LYS A 195 -39.47 9.99 33.65
C LYS A 195 -40.45 10.50 34.73
N LYS A 196 -41.75 10.59 34.40
CA LYS A 196 -42.89 10.49 35.35
C LYS A 196 -44.18 9.99 34.63
N PRO A 197 -45.23 9.46 35.32
CA PRO A 197 -45.37 8.03 35.64
C PRO A 197 -46.77 7.40 35.32
N GLN A 198 -46.91 6.10 35.64
CA GLN A 198 -48.13 5.25 35.73
C GLN A 198 -48.75 4.78 34.39
N GLU A 199 -49.29 3.57 34.21
CA GLU A 199 -49.67 2.47 35.11
C GLU A 199 -49.76 1.13 34.34
N SER A 200 -49.99 0.04 35.08
CA SER A 200 -49.93 -1.39 34.76
C SER A 200 -50.80 -1.92 33.60
N LEU A 201 -50.36 -3.00 32.92
CA LEU A 201 -50.97 -4.34 33.01
C LEU A 201 -50.19 -5.41 32.21
N ARG A 202 -50.33 -6.65 32.70
CA ARG A 202 -49.86 -7.97 32.22
C ARG A 202 -50.23 -8.19 30.74
N SER A 203 -49.70 -9.14 29.95
CA SER A 203 -49.22 -10.50 30.18
C SER A 203 -48.40 -10.98 28.96
N SER A 204 -47.65 -12.06 29.14
CA SER A 204 -46.84 -12.71 28.13
C SER A 204 -47.57 -13.87 27.41
N TRP A 205 -47.10 -14.13 26.18
CA TRP A 205 -47.25 -15.33 25.32
C TRP A 205 -48.46 -15.43 24.35
N GLY A 206 -48.15 -15.62 23.06
CA GLY A 206 -49.04 -16.27 22.09
C GLY A 206 -49.08 -15.68 20.68
N LEU A 207 -48.17 -16.14 19.81
CA LEU A 207 -48.25 -16.32 18.34
C LEU A 207 -49.32 -15.60 17.47
N VAL A 208 -48.81 -15.09 16.33
CA VAL A 208 -49.45 -14.71 15.05
C VAL A 208 -49.93 -13.25 14.92
N GLY A 209 -49.38 -12.58 13.92
CA GLY A 209 -49.89 -11.30 13.42
C GLY A 209 -48.89 -10.59 12.50
N MET A 210 -48.72 -11.09 11.28
CA MET A 210 -48.35 -10.21 10.16
C MET A 210 -49.40 -9.10 10.12
N ASN A 211 -49.04 -7.86 10.48
CA ASN A 211 -49.66 -6.66 9.93
C ASN A 211 -48.80 -5.42 10.17
N ALA A 212 -48.42 -4.83 9.05
CA ALA A 212 -48.10 -3.42 8.79
C ALA A 212 -47.21 -2.63 9.78
N GLY A 213 -45.99 -2.31 9.33
CA GLY A 213 -45.43 -0.97 9.57
C GLY A 213 -44.07 -0.82 10.25
N GLY A 214 -43.27 -1.87 10.46
CA GLY A 214 -41.91 -1.72 10.99
C GLY A 214 -40.84 -2.06 9.95
N PRO A 215 -39.79 -1.24 9.72
CA PRO A 215 -38.59 -1.74 9.08
C PRO A 215 -37.73 -2.47 10.12
N LEU A 216 -37.56 -3.77 9.88
CA LEU A 216 -36.35 -4.50 10.23
C LEU A 216 -35.13 -3.74 9.67
N PHE A 217 -34.04 -3.70 10.45
CA PHE A 217 -32.75 -3.06 10.15
C PHE A 217 -32.73 -1.53 10.24
N ALA A 218 -32.57 -1.00 11.46
CA ALA A 218 -32.03 0.34 11.63
C ALA A 218 -30.49 0.27 11.50
N VAL A 219 -30.02 0.68 10.33
CA VAL A 219 -28.61 0.86 9.97
C VAL A 219 -27.94 1.90 10.87
N ILE A 220 -26.72 1.61 11.35
CA ILE A 220 -25.86 2.55 12.04
C ILE A 220 -25.37 3.60 11.02
N PRO A 221 -25.62 4.91 11.18
CA PRO A 221 -24.99 5.94 10.35
C PRO A 221 -23.48 5.94 10.58
N THR A 222 -22.67 6.09 9.54
CA THR A 222 -21.20 6.16 9.60
C THR A 222 -20.66 7.00 10.78
N LEU A 223 -19.53 6.53 11.33
CA LEU A 223 -18.79 7.05 12.50
C LEU A 223 -18.32 8.51 12.43
N GLY A 224 -18.38 9.18 11.28
CA GLY A 224 -17.79 10.51 11.11
C GLY A 224 -18.67 11.68 11.56
N ILE A 225 -19.91 11.76 11.06
CA ILE A 225 -20.73 12.99 11.18
C ILE A 225 -22.20 12.68 11.49
N GLY A 226 -22.80 11.68 10.83
CA GLY A 226 -24.22 11.34 10.97
C GLY A 226 -24.60 10.78 12.34
N ALA A 227 -23.81 9.86 12.90
CA ALA A 227 -24.10 9.26 14.21
C ALA A 227 -23.97 10.27 15.37
N PRO A 228 -22.91 11.10 15.46
CA PRO A 228 -22.81 12.15 16.47
C PRO A 228 -23.97 13.16 16.39
N LEU A 229 -24.34 13.61 15.19
CA LEU A 229 -25.45 14.57 15.00
C LEU A 229 -26.82 13.97 15.32
N ALA A 230 -27.09 12.71 14.96
CA ALA A 230 -28.31 12.02 15.33
C ALA A 230 -28.42 11.80 16.85
N ILE A 231 -27.29 11.48 17.50
CA ILE A 231 -27.20 11.33 18.96
C ILE A 231 -27.38 12.70 19.65
N LEU A 232 -26.76 13.76 19.14
CA LEU A 232 -26.94 15.13 19.64
C LEU A 232 -28.38 15.62 19.46
N ALA A 233 -29.03 15.26 18.34
CA ALA A 233 -30.44 15.55 18.08
C ALA A 233 -31.40 14.81 19.03
N LEU A 234 -31.04 13.58 19.41
CA LEU A 234 -31.75 12.79 20.42
C LEU A 234 -31.54 13.30 21.85
N LEU A 235 -30.34 13.81 22.16
CA LEU A 235 -29.97 14.29 23.50
C LEU A 235 -30.40 15.75 23.76
N PHE A 236 -30.48 16.58 22.72
CA PHE A 236 -30.82 18.00 22.81
C PHE A 236 -31.90 18.40 21.79
N PRO A 237 -33.13 17.85 21.90
CA PRO A 237 -34.19 18.01 20.89
C PRO A 237 -34.72 19.44 20.74
N THR A 238 -34.53 20.33 21.72
CA THR A 238 -34.87 21.76 21.59
C THR A 238 -33.88 22.55 20.72
N VAL A 239 -32.61 22.10 20.67
CA VAL A 239 -31.54 22.76 19.89
C VAL A 239 -31.38 22.11 18.52
N PHE A 240 -31.59 20.80 18.44
CA PHE A 240 -31.36 19.98 17.25
C PHE A 240 -32.63 19.20 16.80
N GLY A 241 -33.81 19.51 17.31
CA GLY A 241 -35.05 18.80 16.96
C GLY A 241 -35.41 18.93 15.48
N GLY A 242 -35.16 20.09 14.88
CA GLY A 242 -35.26 20.27 13.43
C GLY A 242 -34.32 19.32 12.67
N VAL A 243 -33.13 19.08 13.22
CA VAL A 243 -32.15 18.12 12.68
C VAL A 243 -32.66 16.68 12.82
N PHE A 244 -33.33 16.31 13.93
CA PHE A 244 -33.94 14.98 14.11
C PHE A 244 -35.08 14.69 13.12
N VAL A 245 -35.93 15.68 12.87
CA VAL A 245 -37.00 15.59 11.86
C VAL A 245 -36.40 15.43 10.47
N LEU A 246 -35.29 16.11 10.18
CA LEU A 246 -34.52 15.95 8.94
C LEU A 246 -33.80 14.60 8.85
N PHE A 247 -33.23 14.07 9.94
CA PHE A 247 -32.70 12.69 9.98
C PHE A 247 -33.79 11.69 9.65
N ARG A 248 -34.97 11.84 10.27
CA ARG A 248 -36.14 11.02 9.95
C ARG A 248 -36.54 11.20 8.49
N GLN A 249 -36.49 12.41 7.93
CA GLN A 249 -36.79 12.68 6.52
C GLN A 249 -35.71 12.17 5.56
N TRP A 250 -34.45 12.00 5.95
CA TRP A 250 -33.34 11.59 5.09
C TRP A 250 -32.73 10.22 5.47
N MET A 251 -33.50 9.38 6.17
CA MET A 251 -33.04 8.08 6.66
C MET A 251 -32.48 7.17 5.57
N ALA A 252 -33.15 7.07 4.42
CA ALA A 252 -32.72 6.22 3.33
C ALA A 252 -31.43 6.72 2.68
N PHE A 253 -31.28 8.04 2.55
CA PHE A 253 -30.04 8.64 2.05
C PHE A 253 -28.87 8.42 2.99
N ILE A 254 -29.07 8.63 4.30
CA ILE A 254 -28.04 8.39 5.32
C ILE A 254 -27.65 6.90 5.37
N THR A 255 -28.63 6.01 5.22
CA THR A 255 -28.40 4.56 5.14
C THR A 255 -27.57 4.20 3.91
N ALA A 256 -27.88 4.75 2.73
CA ALA A 256 -27.13 4.50 1.51
C ALA A 256 -25.66 4.95 1.63
N ILE A 257 -25.40 6.16 2.14
CA ILE A 257 -24.03 6.64 2.37
C ILE A 257 -23.29 5.71 3.34
N SER A 258 -23.96 5.30 4.42
CA SER A 258 -23.35 4.49 5.46
C SER A 258 -22.95 3.11 4.92
N LEU A 259 -23.89 2.41 4.27
CA LEU A 259 -23.64 1.10 3.68
C LEU A 259 -22.52 1.16 2.63
N ASN A 260 -22.56 2.13 1.73
CA ASN A 260 -21.56 2.25 0.67
C ASN A 260 -20.16 2.54 1.24
N SER A 261 -20.06 3.38 2.28
CA SER A 261 -18.80 3.66 2.97
C SER A 261 -18.26 2.42 3.71
N THR A 262 -19.13 1.66 4.36
CA THR A 262 -18.76 0.43 5.07
C THR A 262 -18.34 -0.68 4.10
N LEU A 263 -19.06 -0.86 3.00
CA LEU A 263 -18.72 -1.82 1.95
C LEU A 263 -17.36 -1.51 1.33
N MET A 264 -17.05 -0.22 1.09
CA MET A 264 -15.73 0.22 0.63
C MET A 264 -14.62 -0.17 1.61
N MET A 265 -14.82 0.09 2.91
CA MET A 265 -13.85 -0.29 3.94
C MET A 265 -13.67 -1.81 4.03
N ALA A 266 -14.76 -2.57 4.05
CA ALA A 266 -14.70 -4.03 4.07
C ALA A 266 -13.93 -4.59 2.87
N HIS A 267 -14.14 -4.00 1.68
CA HIS A 267 -13.43 -4.37 0.46
C HIS A 267 -11.93 -4.18 0.56
N ILE A 268 -11.49 -3.04 1.09
CA ILE A 268 -10.07 -2.69 1.23
C ILE A 268 -9.36 -3.60 2.25
N PHE A 269 -9.99 -3.87 3.39
CA PHE A 269 -9.33 -4.54 4.51
C PHE A 269 -9.49 -6.06 4.54
N VAL A 270 -10.54 -6.59 3.91
CA VAL A 270 -10.89 -8.02 4.00
C VAL A 270 -10.94 -8.63 2.62
N THR A 271 -11.75 -8.08 1.72
CA THR A 271 -12.09 -8.78 0.48
C THR A 271 -10.92 -8.87 -0.49
N ALA A 272 -10.12 -7.80 -0.63
CA ALA A 272 -8.93 -7.77 -1.48
C ALA A 272 -7.83 -8.78 -1.04
N LYS A 273 -7.83 -9.20 0.22
CA LYS A 273 -6.84 -10.14 0.77
C LYS A 273 -7.29 -11.60 0.67
N TYR A 274 -8.55 -11.88 1.02
CA TYR A 274 -9.05 -13.25 1.17
C TYR A 274 -9.82 -13.78 -0.05
N PHE A 275 -10.30 -12.90 -0.93
CA PHE A 275 -11.07 -13.26 -2.12
C PHE A 275 -10.33 -12.90 -3.43
N ARG A 276 -9.01 -12.77 -3.37
CA ARG A 276 -8.13 -12.48 -4.52
C ARG A 276 -8.33 -13.51 -5.62
N GLY A 277 -8.41 -13.08 -6.88
CA GLY A 277 -8.68 -13.96 -8.03
C GLY A 277 -10.14 -14.43 -8.18
N THR A 278 -11.08 -13.98 -7.33
CA THR A 278 -12.52 -14.32 -7.45
C THR A 278 -13.36 -13.08 -7.78
N PHE A 279 -14.57 -13.27 -8.34
CA PHE A 279 -15.49 -12.16 -8.65
C PHE A 279 -15.76 -11.25 -7.45
N TRP A 280 -15.94 -11.81 -6.25
CA TRP A 280 -16.23 -11.04 -5.03
C TRP A 280 -15.05 -10.16 -4.57
N GLY A 281 -13.82 -10.46 -5.00
CA GLY A 281 -12.64 -9.62 -4.78
C GLY A 281 -12.57 -8.36 -5.66
N THR A 282 -13.44 -8.24 -6.67
CA THR A 282 -13.38 -7.19 -7.69
C THR A 282 -14.16 -5.92 -7.33
N ASP A 283 -13.74 -4.79 -7.89
CA ASP A 283 -14.45 -3.50 -7.88
C ASP A 283 -15.86 -3.62 -8.40
N ALA A 284 -16.00 -4.39 -9.48
CA ALA A 284 -17.26 -4.65 -10.17
C ALA A 284 -18.30 -5.23 -9.21
N ALA A 285 -17.91 -6.19 -8.37
CA ALA A 285 -18.78 -6.76 -7.35
C ALA A 285 -19.12 -5.73 -6.26
N LEU A 286 -18.14 -4.96 -5.79
CA LEU A 286 -18.37 -3.89 -4.80
C LEU A 286 -19.38 -2.85 -5.32
N TRP A 287 -19.16 -2.33 -6.52
CA TRP A 287 -20.02 -1.31 -7.14
C TRP A 287 -21.42 -1.85 -7.45
N LEU A 288 -21.53 -3.11 -7.87
CA LEU A 288 -22.82 -3.77 -8.04
C LEU A 288 -23.58 -3.86 -6.71
N VAL A 289 -22.91 -4.28 -5.62
CA VAL A 289 -23.54 -4.38 -4.29
C VAL A 289 -23.93 -3.00 -3.75
N MET A 290 -23.08 -1.99 -3.92
CA MET A 290 -23.38 -0.61 -3.54
C MET A 290 -24.52 0.00 -4.35
N MET A 291 -24.58 -0.30 -5.66
CA MET A 291 -25.71 0.09 -6.52
C MET A 291 -27.00 -0.58 -6.04
N LEU A 292 -27.00 -1.89 -5.79
CA LEU A 292 -28.17 -2.61 -5.27
C LEU A 292 -28.63 -2.08 -3.90
N ALA A 293 -27.68 -1.77 -3.00
CA ALA A 293 -27.97 -1.15 -1.71
C ALA A 293 -28.60 0.24 -1.86
N THR A 294 -28.05 1.07 -2.76
CA THR A 294 -28.59 2.39 -3.07
C THR A 294 -29.99 2.29 -3.70
N PHE A 295 -30.26 1.24 -4.48
CA PHE A 295 -31.55 1.00 -5.14
C PHE A 295 -32.62 0.63 -4.13
N ALA A 296 -32.28 -0.26 -3.19
CA ALA A 296 -33.15 -0.59 -2.07
C ALA A 296 -33.47 0.66 -1.22
N CYS A 297 -32.49 1.55 -1.00
CA CYS A 297 -32.70 2.81 -0.28
C CYS A 297 -33.59 3.78 -1.06
N LEU A 298 -33.39 3.92 -2.38
CA LEU A 298 -34.25 4.74 -3.24
C LEU A 298 -35.70 4.24 -3.22
N PHE A 299 -35.90 2.93 -3.31
CA PHE A 299 -37.23 2.32 -3.22
C PHE A 299 -37.87 2.52 -1.84
N TRP A 300 -37.08 2.42 -0.77
CA TRP A 300 -37.53 2.71 0.59
C TRP A 300 -37.95 4.17 0.76
N ALA A 301 -37.16 5.12 0.25
CA ALA A 301 -37.48 6.54 0.27
C ALA A 301 -38.78 6.83 -0.49
N TRP A 302 -38.94 6.23 -1.68
CA TRP A 302 -40.13 6.41 -2.50
C TRP A 302 -41.40 5.87 -1.81
N ARG A 303 -41.38 4.63 -1.32
CA ARG A 303 -42.52 4.04 -0.61
C ARG A 303 -42.93 4.90 0.58
N ARG A 304 -41.95 5.35 1.36
CA ARG A 304 -42.20 6.20 2.52
C ARG A 304 -42.79 7.56 2.14
N GLN A 305 -42.40 8.13 1.01
CA GLN A 305 -42.98 9.38 0.52
C GLN A 305 -44.45 9.19 0.12
N LEU A 306 -44.81 8.05 -0.49
CA LEU A 306 -46.22 7.73 -0.80
C LEU A 306 -47.06 7.62 0.48
N ASP A 307 -46.53 6.96 1.51
CA ASP A 307 -47.20 6.83 2.81
C ASP A 307 -47.41 8.21 3.48
N LEU A 308 -46.42 9.11 3.41
CA LEU A 308 -46.52 10.47 3.96
C LEU A 308 -47.54 11.33 3.19
N LEU A 309 -47.58 11.22 1.87
CA LEU A 309 -48.58 11.91 1.03
C LEU A 309 -49.99 11.40 1.34
N ALA A 310 -50.16 10.10 1.54
CA ALA A 310 -51.44 9.50 1.93
C ALA A 310 -51.90 9.93 3.34
N ALA A 311 -50.95 10.19 4.25
CA ALA A 311 -51.22 10.64 5.62
C ALA A 311 -51.48 12.17 5.73
N GLY A 312 -51.27 12.94 4.65
CA GLY A 312 -51.49 14.40 4.65
C GLY A 312 -50.48 15.20 5.49
N GLU A 313 -49.34 14.61 5.86
CA GLU A 313 -48.30 15.29 6.64
C GLU A 313 -47.52 16.32 5.78
N ARG A 314 -47.34 17.55 6.27
CA ARG A 314 -46.60 18.62 5.55
C ARG A 314 -45.08 18.52 5.73
N GLU A 315 -44.35 18.89 4.66
CA GLU A 315 -42.88 18.94 4.61
C GLU A 315 -42.24 19.85 5.67
N VAL A 316 -41.02 19.50 6.05
CA VAL A 316 -40.15 20.20 7.00
C VAL A 316 -39.89 21.65 6.57
N SER A 317 -39.57 22.51 7.55
CA SER A 317 -39.23 23.92 7.31
C SER A 317 -38.14 24.09 6.24
N ARG A 318 -38.54 24.65 5.10
CA ARG A 318 -37.73 24.92 3.88
C ARG A 318 -36.37 25.58 4.18
N ARG A 319 -36.31 26.44 5.20
CA ARG A 319 -35.08 27.15 5.58
C ARG A 319 -34.03 26.24 6.23
N VAL A 320 -34.47 25.26 7.02
CA VAL A 320 -33.56 24.32 7.72
C VAL A 320 -32.98 23.31 6.73
N GLU A 321 -33.80 22.84 5.80
CA GLU A 321 -33.35 21.90 4.75
C GLU A 321 -32.28 22.54 3.83
N ILE A 322 -32.48 23.79 3.38
CA ILE A 322 -31.50 24.52 2.56
C ILE A 322 -30.18 24.75 3.32
N LEU A 323 -30.23 25.10 4.61
CA LEU A 323 -29.03 25.31 5.42
C LEU A 323 -28.18 24.03 5.51
N ILE A 324 -28.82 22.88 5.75
CA ILE A 324 -28.13 21.59 5.86
C ILE A 324 -27.57 21.16 4.51
N LEU A 325 -28.32 21.31 3.42
CA LEU A 325 -27.83 21.07 2.06
C LEU A 325 -26.60 21.92 1.75
N GLY A 326 -26.59 23.19 2.17
CA GLY A 326 -25.43 24.08 2.03
C GLY A 326 -24.19 23.60 2.80
N ILE A 327 -24.37 23.17 4.05
CA ILE A 327 -23.27 22.61 4.87
C ILE A 327 -22.75 21.31 4.25
N MET A 328 -23.63 20.40 3.85
CA MET A 328 -23.23 19.14 3.21
C MET A 328 -22.50 19.38 1.90
N THR A 329 -22.97 20.35 1.10
CA THR A 329 -22.28 20.76 -0.13
C THR A 329 -20.87 21.25 0.16
N ALA A 330 -20.69 22.13 1.15
CA ALA A 330 -19.37 22.61 1.55
C ALA A 330 -18.45 21.48 2.04
N CYS A 331 -18.97 20.56 2.86
CA CYS A 331 -18.22 19.41 3.35
C CYS A 331 -17.84 18.44 2.23
N SER A 332 -18.74 18.14 1.30
CA SER A 332 -18.49 17.26 0.16
C SER A 332 -17.45 17.86 -0.80
N VAL A 333 -17.53 19.16 -1.08
CA VAL A 333 -16.51 19.86 -1.89
C VAL A 333 -15.16 19.91 -1.18
N ALA A 334 -15.12 20.18 0.13
CA ALA A 334 -13.88 20.15 0.90
C ALA A 334 -13.26 18.75 0.95
N ALA A 335 -14.08 17.69 1.06
CA ALA A 335 -13.61 16.31 0.99
C ALA A 335 -13.05 15.99 -0.40
N LEU A 336 -13.69 16.46 -1.47
CA LEU A 336 -13.22 16.30 -2.85
C LEU A 336 -11.90 17.03 -3.11
N ILE A 337 -11.75 18.27 -2.63
CA ILE A 337 -10.50 19.05 -2.73
C ILE A 337 -9.41 18.42 -1.86
N GLY A 338 -9.74 17.99 -0.64
CA GLY A 338 -8.80 17.36 0.28
C GLY A 338 -8.27 16.03 -0.25
N THR A 339 -9.14 15.21 -0.85
CA THR A 339 -8.71 13.99 -1.55
C THR A 339 -7.84 14.32 -2.75
N TRP A 340 -8.19 15.35 -3.54
CA TRP A 340 -7.38 15.81 -4.68
C TRP A 340 -5.99 16.28 -4.28
N ALA A 341 -5.89 17.14 -3.26
CA ALA A 341 -4.62 17.66 -2.76
C ALA A 341 -3.72 16.58 -2.12
N MET A 342 -4.27 15.41 -1.79
CA MET A 342 -3.53 14.29 -1.20
C MET A 342 -3.27 13.15 -2.21
N ALA A 343 -3.70 13.28 -3.47
CA ALA A 343 -3.59 12.23 -4.48
C ALA A 343 -2.15 11.73 -4.67
N ASP A 344 -1.17 12.64 -4.65
CA ASP A 344 0.25 12.30 -4.85
C ASP A 344 0.92 11.70 -3.60
N ARG A 345 0.25 11.74 -2.43
CA ARG A 345 0.84 11.37 -1.12
C ARG A 345 0.21 10.14 -0.49
N ILE A 346 -1.00 9.77 -0.90
CA ILE A 346 -1.74 8.62 -0.38
C ILE A 346 -2.35 7.90 -1.58
N SER A 347 -1.92 6.67 -1.83
CA SER A 347 -2.46 5.87 -2.93
C SER A 347 -3.86 5.34 -2.57
N TRP A 348 -4.89 6.17 -2.72
CA TRP A 348 -6.29 5.73 -2.59
C TRP A 348 -6.62 4.70 -3.68
N SER A 349 -7.57 3.79 -3.44
CA SER A 349 -8.12 2.95 -4.51
C SER A 349 -9.02 3.81 -5.41
N ASP A 350 -9.05 3.54 -6.72
CA ASP A 350 -9.90 4.25 -7.70
C ASP A 350 -11.37 4.29 -7.27
N ALA A 351 -11.82 3.25 -6.56
CA ALA A 351 -13.17 3.18 -6.03
C ALA A 351 -13.44 4.12 -4.84
N GLY A 352 -12.44 4.42 -4.00
CA GLY A 352 -12.58 5.42 -2.93
C GLY A 352 -12.74 6.84 -3.50
N TRP A 353 -12.01 7.12 -4.56
CA TRP A 353 -12.16 8.34 -5.36
C TRP A 353 -13.53 8.43 -6.04
N GLY A 354 -13.91 7.38 -6.77
CA GLY A 354 -15.20 7.31 -7.45
C GLY A 354 -16.39 7.47 -6.49
N LEU A 355 -16.35 6.83 -5.32
CA LEU A 355 -17.39 6.99 -4.30
C LEU A 355 -17.50 8.45 -3.81
N THR A 356 -16.38 9.13 -3.56
CA THR A 356 -16.37 10.54 -3.12
C THR A 356 -17.01 11.46 -4.17
N VAL A 357 -16.73 11.23 -5.46
CA VAL A 357 -17.35 11.95 -6.58
C VAL A 357 -18.84 11.70 -6.66
N VAL A 358 -19.27 10.43 -6.62
CA VAL A 358 -20.68 10.04 -6.69
C VAL A 358 -21.47 10.66 -5.53
N LEU A 359 -20.95 10.58 -4.30
CA LEU A 359 -21.59 11.18 -3.13
C LEU A 359 -21.70 12.70 -3.24
N THR A 360 -20.64 13.37 -3.69
CA THR A 360 -20.61 14.83 -3.87
C THR A 360 -21.61 15.29 -4.92
N PHE A 361 -21.67 14.58 -6.05
CA PHE A 361 -22.61 14.87 -7.13
C PHE A 361 -24.07 14.73 -6.68
N GLY A 362 -24.41 13.65 -5.96
CA GLY A 362 -25.76 13.44 -5.44
C GLY A 362 -26.23 14.58 -4.52
N VAL A 363 -25.36 15.04 -3.61
CA VAL A 363 -25.65 16.17 -2.72
C VAL A 363 -25.84 17.46 -3.51
N LEU A 364 -24.97 17.75 -4.48
CA LEU A 364 -25.05 18.95 -5.32
C LEU A 364 -26.35 19.04 -6.11
N VAL A 365 -26.78 17.92 -6.72
CA VAL A 365 -28.04 17.88 -7.49
C VAL A 365 -29.24 18.10 -6.56
N GLY A 366 -29.25 17.49 -5.37
CA GLY A 366 -30.28 17.73 -4.35
C GLY A 366 -30.35 19.19 -3.90
N THR A 367 -29.19 19.81 -3.68
CA THR A 367 -29.08 21.24 -3.32
C THR A 367 -29.61 22.13 -4.43
N LEU A 368 -29.19 21.90 -5.68
CA LEU A 368 -29.63 22.68 -6.84
C LEU A 368 -31.14 22.55 -7.06
N TYR A 369 -31.68 21.32 -7.01
CA TYR A 369 -33.11 21.06 -7.14
C TYR A 369 -33.92 21.87 -6.12
N ARG A 370 -33.52 21.84 -4.85
CA ARG A 370 -34.21 22.60 -3.81
C ARG A 370 -34.06 24.11 -3.94
N CYS A 371 -32.91 24.62 -4.38
CA CYS A 371 -32.73 26.04 -4.66
C CYS A 371 -33.61 26.52 -5.84
N VAL A 372 -33.70 25.75 -6.92
CA VAL A 372 -34.56 26.11 -8.08
C VAL A 372 -36.04 26.06 -7.69
N HIS A 373 -36.46 25.03 -6.94
CA HIS A 373 -37.82 24.94 -6.41
C HIS A 373 -38.05 25.96 -5.28
N ALA A 374 -37.00 26.57 -4.71
CA ALA A 374 -37.11 27.67 -3.76
C ALA A 374 -37.61 28.96 -4.44
N LEU A 375 -37.23 29.15 -5.70
CA LEU A 375 -37.43 30.37 -6.49
C LEU A 375 -38.73 30.38 -7.30
N LYS A 376 -39.35 29.22 -7.54
CA LYS A 376 -40.63 29.12 -8.26
C LYS A 376 -41.82 29.21 -7.31
N THR A 377 -42.81 30.04 -7.66
CA THR A 377 -44.05 30.25 -6.91
C THR A 377 -45.16 29.26 -7.25
N GLU A 378 -45.08 28.59 -8.41
CA GLU A 378 -46.05 27.59 -8.85
C GLU A 378 -45.42 26.21 -9.07
N PRO A 379 -46.15 25.11 -8.76
CA PRO A 379 -45.68 23.76 -9.00
C PRO A 379 -45.54 23.49 -10.50
N LEU A 380 -44.38 22.98 -10.90
CA LEU A 380 -44.15 22.48 -12.26
C LEU A 380 -45.17 21.36 -12.57
N PHE A 381 -45.99 21.56 -13.60
CA PHE A 381 -46.94 20.57 -14.14
C PHE A 381 -48.06 20.12 -13.18
N GLY A 382 -48.37 20.88 -12.13
CA GLY A 382 -49.50 20.57 -11.22
C GLY A 382 -49.31 19.32 -10.35
N ALA A 383 -48.13 18.69 -10.38
CA ALA A 383 -47.77 17.57 -9.53
C ALA A 383 -47.12 18.06 -8.21
N PRO A 384 -47.30 17.33 -7.10
CA PRO A 384 -46.58 17.65 -5.86
C PRO A 384 -45.06 17.52 -6.07
N PRO A 385 -44.24 18.39 -5.43
CA PRO A 385 -42.79 18.33 -5.57
C PRO A 385 -42.22 16.97 -5.12
N LEU A 386 -41.22 16.46 -5.86
CA LEU A 386 -40.45 15.28 -5.46
C LEU A 386 -39.66 15.60 -4.17
N ALA A 387 -39.50 14.60 -3.28
CA ALA A 387 -38.72 14.79 -2.07
C ALA A 387 -37.23 14.90 -2.40
N THR A 388 -36.50 15.81 -1.74
CA THR A 388 -35.05 15.99 -1.93
C THR A 388 -34.28 14.69 -1.80
N GLU A 389 -34.63 13.89 -0.80
CA GLU A 389 -33.95 12.62 -0.51
C GLU A 389 -34.03 11.67 -1.71
N GLY A 390 -35.20 11.60 -2.35
CA GLY A 390 -35.41 10.80 -3.56
C GLY A 390 -34.60 11.32 -4.74
N VAL A 391 -34.51 12.64 -4.92
CA VAL A 391 -33.67 13.27 -5.96
C VAL A 391 -32.19 12.99 -5.73
N ILE A 392 -31.72 13.09 -4.49
CA ILE A 392 -30.34 12.77 -4.12
C ILE A 392 -30.05 11.29 -4.38
N LEU A 393 -30.89 10.37 -3.90
CA LEU A 393 -30.73 8.93 -4.08
C LEU A 393 -30.81 8.50 -5.55
N ALA A 394 -31.68 9.12 -6.35
CA ALA A 394 -31.74 8.87 -7.79
C ALA A 394 -30.48 9.39 -8.51
N SER A 395 -29.94 10.52 -8.08
CA SER A 395 -28.68 11.06 -8.60
C SER A 395 -27.48 10.20 -8.20
N LEU A 396 -27.47 9.68 -6.97
CA LEU A 396 -26.50 8.67 -6.53
C LEU A 396 -26.63 7.42 -7.38
N MET A 397 -27.85 6.91 -7.61
CA MET A 397 -28.09 5.75 -8.46
C MET A 397 -27.54 5.95 -9.88
N ALA A 398 -27.84 7.10 -10.49
CA ALA A 398 -27.29 7.48 -11.78
C ALA A 398 -25.76 7.55 -11.75
N GLY A 399 -25.17 8.09 -10.67
CA GLY A 399 -23.72 8.09 -10.46
C GLY A 399 -23.13 6.68 -10.40
N HIS A 400 -23.74 5.76 -9.66
CA HIS A 400 -23.33 4.35 -9.65
C HIS A 400 -23.47 3.73 -11.06
N LEU A 401 -24.57 3.98 -11.77
CA LEU A 401 -24.81 3.48 -13.13
C LEU A 401 -23.85 4.08 -14.17
N LEU A 402 -23.30 5.28 -13.96
CA LEU A 402 -22.26 5.87 -14.82
C LEU A 402 -20.87 5.29 -14.52
N PHE A 403 -20.59 4.94 -13.26
CA PHE A 403 -19.34 4.31 -12.86
C PHE A 403 -19.30 2.79 -13.11
N VAL A 404 -20.45 2.10 -13.13
CA VAL A 404 -20.51 0.66 -13.44
C VAL A 404 -19.91 0.35 -14.83
N PRO A 405 -20.22 1.05 -15.94
CA PRO A 405 -19.55 0.87 -17.23
C PRO A 405 -18.06 1.21 -17.23
N LEU A 406 -17.61 2.20 -16.44
CA LEU A 406 -16.19 2.57 -16.30
C LEU A 406 -15.36 1.49 -15.56
N ILE A 407 -16.02 0.60 -14.82
CA ILE A 407 -15.39 -0.41 -13.94
C ILE A 407 -15.64 -1.84 -14.45
N TRP A 408 -16.81 -2.11 -15.04
CA TRP A 408 -17.13 -3.35 -15.76
C TRP A 408 -16.53 -3.37 -17.16
N GLY A 409 -16.44 -2.20 -17.82
CA GLY A 409 -15.57 -2.02 -18.97
C GLY A 409 -14.15 -1.92 -18.45
N GLY A 410 -13.55 -3.06 -18.09
CA GLY A 410 -12.11 -3.13 -17.83
C GLY A 410 -11.42 -2.35 -18.94
N SER A 411 -10.84 -1.20 -18.58
CA SER A 411 -10.22 -0.25 -19.49
C SER A 411 -10.80 -0.34 -20.91
N ALA A 412 -11.91 0.37 -21.19
CA ALA A 412 -12.08 0.89 -22.54
C ALA A 412 -10.74 1.51 -22.89
N GLY A 413 -10.00 0.85 -23.78
CA GLY A 413 -8.55 0.87 -23.77
C GLY A 413 -8.06 2.30 -23.65
N ALA A 414 -7.11 2.54 -22.75
CA ALA A 414 -6.26 3.71 -22.91
C ALA A 414 -5.59 3.52 -24.27
N GLU A 415 -6.19 4.07 -25.33
CA GLU A 415 -5.61 4.11 -26.65
C GLU A 415 -4.50 5.11 -26.56
N GLY A 416 -3.30 4.61 -26.28
CA GLY A 416 -2.11 5.43 -26.31
C GLY A 416 -2.05 6.23 -27.61
N SER A 417 -1.72 7.51 -27.52
CA SER A 417 -1.59 8.33 -28.72
C SER A 417 -0.49 7.76 -29.61
N ILE A 418 -0.83 7.56 -30.88
CA ILE A 418 0.07 7.08 -31.91
C ILE A 418 0.36 8.24 -32.85
N VAL A 419 1.64 8.57 -33.01
CA VAL A 419 2.10 9.58 -33.97
C VAL A 419 2.92 8.88 -35.02
N VAL A 420 2.47 8.92 -36.28
CA VAL A 420 3.19 8.36 -37.43
C VAL A 420 3.83 9.50 -38.21
N ASN A 421 5.12 9.40 -38.50
CA ASN A 421 5.84 10.32 -39.37
C ASN A 421 5.94 9.72 -40.77
N GLU A 422 5.14 10.22 -41.71
CA GLU A 422 5.10 9.73 -43.09
C GLU A 422 6.40 10.01 -43.88
N GLN A 423 7.28 10.88 -43.40
CA GLN A 423 8.49 11.31 -44.13
C GLN A 423 9.74 10.44 -43.88
N ALA A 424 9.69 9.47 -42.95
CA ALA A 424 10.86 8.68 -42.56
C ALA A 424 11.10 7.40 -43.40
N GLY A 425 10.27 7.13 -44.42
CA GLY A 425 10.37 5.97 -45.29
C GLY A 425 11.40 6.17 -46.41
N ASN A 426 12.54 5.49 -46.34
CA ASN A 426 13.48 5.41 -47.47
C ASN A 426 13.08 4.23 -48.40
N ILE A 427 12.67 4.59 -49.62
CA ILE A 427 12.53 3.84 -50.88
C ILE A 427 11.84 2.44 -50.80
N ASN A 428 10.58 2.40 -51.27
CA ASN A 428 9.69 1.25 -51.55
C ASN A 428 8.97 0.53 -50.40
N THR A 429 9.13 0.94 -49.13
CA THR A 429 8.36 0.37 -48.02
C THR A 429 7.35 1.36 -47.43
N LYS A 430 6.11 0.91 -47.22
CA LYS A 430 5.05 1.67 -46.53
C LYS A 430 4.74 0.98 -45.22
N ILE A 431 4.78 1.72 -44.11
CA ILE A 431 4.39 1.21 -42.79
C ILE A 431 2.94 1.62 -42.54
N SER A 432 2.09 0.68 -42.15
CA SER A 432 0.71 0.95 -41.73
C SER A 432 0.71 1.81 -40.47
N ALA A 433 -0.46 2.39 -40.12
CA ALA A 433 -0.63 2.89 -38.76
C ALA A 433 -0.34 1.74 -37.77
N VAL A 434 0.45 2.03 -36.73
CA VAL A 434 0.60 1.11 -35.60
C VAL A 434 -0.73 1.09 -34.84
N VAL A 435 -1.13 -0.08 -34.37
CA VAL A 435 -2.35 -0.29 -33.59
C VAL A 435 -2.03 -1.00 -32.29
N LYS A 436 -2.72 -0.64 -31.22
CA LYS A 436 -2.72 -1.45 -29.99
C LYS A 436 -3.64 -2.65 -30.21
N LYS A 437 -3.07 -3.84 -30.40
CA LYS A 437 -3.84 -5.05 -30.67
C LYS A 437 -4.65 -5.50 -29.45
N TRP A 438 -3.98 -5.54 -28.30
CA TRP A 438 -4.58 -5.82 -27.01
C TRP A 438 -3.64 -5.32 -25.91
N ASP A 439 -4.19 -5.15 -24.72
CA ASP A 439 -3.43 -4.96 -23.49
C ASP A 439 -3.95 -5.93 -22.42
N PHE A 440 -3.10 -6.21 -21.43
CA PHE A 440 -3.40 -7.15 -20.36
C PHE A 440 -2.98 -6.58 -19.01
N THR A 441 -3.88 -6.71 -18.04
CA THR A 441 -3.61 -6.51 -16.62
C THR A 441 -4.22 -7.67 -15.84
N LEU A 442 -3.52 -8.20 -14.82
CA LEU A 442 -4.01 -9.39 -14.09
C LEU A 442 -5.31 -9.07 -13.35
N GLU A 443 -5.34 -7.94 -12.63
CA GLU A 443 -6.53 -7.35 -12.04
C GLU A 443 -6.34 -5.82 -12.00
N PRO A 444 -7.40 -5.01 -12.18
CA PRO A 444 -7.29 -3.54 -12.26
C PRO A 444 -6.61 -2.87 -11.05
N ARG A 445 -6.59 -3.55 -9.89
CA ARG A 445 -6.11 -3.01 -8.61
C ARG A 445 -4.78 -3.60 -8.11
N VAL A 446 -4.15 -4.50 -8.86
CA VAL A 446 -2.79 -4.94 -8.49
C VAL A 446 -1.85 -3.75 -8.68
N LYS A 447 -1.05 -3.45 -7.65
CA LYS A 447 -0.01 -2.44 -7.75
C LYS A 447 1.34 -3.09 -7.98
N GLY A 448 2.09 -2.56 -8.93
CA GLY A 448 3.33 -3.14 -9.40
C GLY A 448 3.73 -2.69 -10.80
N MET A 449 4.71 -3.37 -11.37
CA MET A 449 5.12 -3.19 -12.76
C MET A 449 5.70 -4.47 -13.35
N TYR A 450 5.72 -4.55 -14.68
CA TYR A 450 6.52 -5.55 -15.38
C TYR A 450 7.98 -5.11 -15.41
N ALA A 451 8.77 -5.64 -14.47
CA ALA A 451 10.20 -5.37 -14.38
C ALA A 451 11.06 -6.37 -15.19
N SER A 452 10.48 -7.51 -15.59
CA SER A 452 11.14 -8.54 -16.40
C SER A 452 10.75 -8.41 -17.87
N ALA A 453 11.67 -8.75 -18.78
CA ALA A 453 11.34 -8.81 -20.20
C ALA A 453 10.40 -10.00 -20.47
N PRO A 454 9.43 -9.87 -21.40
CA PRO A 454 8.62 -11.01 -21.76
C PRO A 454 9.43 -12.07 -22.51
N VAL A 455 8.95 -13.30 -22.46
CA VAL A 455 9.39 -14.42 -23.29
C VAL A 455 8.25 -14.76 -24.23
N VAL A 456 8.54 -14.93 -25.51
CA VAL A 456 7.54 -15.30 -26.52
C VAL A 456 7.97 -16.62 -27.14
N ASP A 457 7.05 -17.59 -27.18
CA ASP A 457 7.25 -18.88 -27.82
C ASP A 457 5.95 -19.35 -28.48
N GLY A 458 5.96 -19.53 -29.79
CA GLY A 458 4.78 -19.93 -30.55
C GLY A 458 3.59 -18.98 -30.34
N ASP A 459 2.54 -19.48 -29.68
CA ASP A 459 1.32 -18.74 -29.30
C ASP A 459 1.31 -18.30 -27.83
N ALA A 460 2.39 -18.51 -27.08
CA ALA A 460 2.52 -18.21 -25.67
C ALA A 460 3.41 -16.99 -25.41
N ILE A 461 3.01 -16.20 -24.42
CA ILE A 461 3.83 -15.15 -23.82
C ILE A 461 3.97 -15.43 -22.33
N PHE A 462 5.20 -15.39 -21.82
CA PHE A 462 5.47 -15.45 -20.39
C PHE A 462 5.97 -14.09 -19.93
N ALA A 463 5.34 -13.54 -18.90
CA ALA A 463 5.73 -12.25 -18.34
C ALA A 463 5.58 -12.28 -16.83
N ALA A 464 6.55 -11.73 -16.12
CA ALA A 464 6.47 -11.56 -14.67
C ALA A 464 6.33 -10.08 -14.32
N TYR A 465 5.41 -9.79 -13.41
CA TYR A 465 5.30 -8.47 -12.81
C TYR A 465 5.52 -8.54 -11.30
N ALA A 466 6.19 -7.52 -10.78
CA ALA A 466 6.54 -7.37 -9.39
C ALA A 466 5.48 -6.54 -8.66
N GLU A 467 4.91 -7.08 -7.59
CA GLU A 467 3.88 -6.43 -6.80
C GLU A 467 4.47 -5.54 -5.71
N SER A 468 3.72 -4.52 -5.31
CA SER A 468 4.08 -3.59 -4.23
C SER A 468 4.29 -4.27 -2.86
N THR A 469 3.80 -5.49 -2.69
CA THR A 469 3.74 -6.25 -1.43
C THR A 469 4.91 -7.20 -1.22
N GLN A 470 6.00 -7.08 -1.99
CA GLN A 470 7.17 -8.00 -1.98
C GLN A 470 6.94 -9.37 -2.65
N TYR A 471 5.86 -9.52 -3.41
CA TYR A 471 5.55 -10.74 -4.18
C TYR A 471 5.64 -10.51 -5.70
N SER A 472 5.59 -11.58 -6.48
CA SER A 472 5.44 -11.51 -7.94
C SER A 472 4.48 -12.56 -8.45
N THR A 473 3.97 -12.30 -9.64
CA THR A 473 3.20 -13.28 -10.40
C THR A 473 3.87 -13.47 -11.75
N LEU A 474 4.13 -14.72 -12.12
CA LEU A 474 4.48 -15.10 -13.49
C LEU A 474 3.21 -15.53 -14.21
N VAL A 475 2.90 -14.93 -15.35
CA VAL A 475 1.71 -15.26 -16.15
C VAL A 475 2.10 -15.89 -17.47
N ARG A 476 1.27 -16.81 -17.96
CA ARG A 476 1.22 -17.22 -19.37
C ARG A 476 0.01 -16.57 -20.02
N LEU A 477 0.24 -15.86 -21.11
CA LEU A 477 -0.79 -15.24 -21.94
C LEU A 477 -0.82 -15.88 -23.31
N ASP A 478 -2.01 -15.91 -23.91
CA ASP A 478 -2.22 -16.16 -25.32
C ASP A 478 -1.68 -14.98 -26.14
N ARG A 479 -0.79 -15.24 -27.09
CA ARG A 479 -0.15 -14.20 -27.90
C ARG A 479 -1.14 -13.45 -28.79
N GLN A 480 -2.17 -14.13 -29.27
CA GLN A 480 -3.11 -13.51 -30.21
C GLN A 480 -4.17 -12.68 -29.50
N THR A 481 -4.65 -13.15 -28.36
CA THR A 481 -5.79 -12.57 -27.65
C THR A 481 -5.42 -11.81 -26.37
N GLY A 482 -4.21 -12.00 -25.84
CA GLY A 482 -3.79 -11.45 -24.55
C GLY A 482 -4.42 -12.16 -23.34
N LEU A 483 -5.24 -13.19 -23.56
CA LEU A 483 -5.94 -13.89 -22.48
C LEU A 483 -4.98 -14.71 -21.62
N LYS A 484 -5.11 -14.58 -20.31
CA LYS A 484 -4.38 -15.39 -19.33
C LYS A 484 -4.76 -16.86 -19.43
N LYS A 485 -3.77 -17.72 -19.63
CA LYS A 485 -3.90 -19.19 -19.58
C LYS A 485 -3.68 -19.70 -18.15
N TRP A 486 -2.61 -19.27 -17.51
CA TRP A 486 -2.33 -19.58 -16.10
C TRP A 486 -1.53 -18.47 -15.43
N ALA A 487 -1.48 -18.50 -14.10
CA ALA A 487 -0.63 -17.66 -13.28
C ALA A 487 0.08 -18.52 -12.21
N PHE A 488 1.36 -18.25 -11.99
CA PHE A 488 2.19 -18.91 -10.99
C PHE A 488 2.53 -17.91 -9.88
N PHE A 489 2.19 -18.29 -8.66
CA PHE A 489 2.38 -17.51 -7.44
C PHE A 489 3.40 -18.15 -6.48
N GLY A 490 4.07 -19.23 -6.88
CA GLY A 490 4.79 -20.11 -5.96
C GLY A 490 3.87 -21.22 -5.43
N LYS A 491 4.41 -22.39 -5.13
CA LYS A 491 3.64 -23.54 -4.61
C LYS A 491 2.80 -23.21 -3.37
N ASN A 492 3.24 -22.26 -2.53
CA ASN A 492 2.54 -21.82 -1.33
C ASN A 492 2.18 -20.32 -1.38
N ASP A 493 1.94 -19.79 -2.59
CA ASP A 493 1.76 -18.35 -2.83
C ASP A 493 2.94 -17.52 -2.29
N ASP A 494 4.14 -18.10 -2.43
CA ASP A 494 5.37 -17.63 -1.81
C ASP A 494 6.39 -17.09 -2.82
N LEU A 495 6.03 -16.95 -4.09
CA LEU A 495 6.88 -16.31 -5.10
C LEU A 495 7.07 -14.85 -4.75
N ARG A 496 8.30 -14.54 -4.33
CA ARG A 496 8.66 -13.16 -4.00
C ARG A 496 8.95 -12.36 -5.25
N GLN A 497 9.27 -11.08 -5.05
CA GLN A 497 9.62 -10.19 -6.15
C GLN A 497 10.58 -10.84 -7.15
N MET A 498 10.30 -10.65 -8.44
CA MET A 498 11.07 -11.16 -9.55
C MET A 498 11.31 -10.02 -10.53
N ILE A 499 12.58 -9.79 -10.84
CA ILE A 499 13.02 -8.93 -11.93
C ILE A 499 13.80 -9.71 -12.99
N SER A 500 14.17 -10.96 -12.70
CA SER A 500 14.83 -11.84 -13.66
C SER A 500 13.89 -12.16 -14.82
N THR A 501 14.40 -12.07 -16.06
CA THR A 501 13.67 -12.50 -17.24
C THR A 501 13.66 -14.02 -17.28
N PRO A 502 12.50 -14.70 -17.32
CA PRO A 502 12.46 -16.15 -17.43
C PRO A 502 13.21 -16.66 -18.66
N TYR A 503 13.82 -17.83 -18.53
CA TYR A 503 14.44 -18.53 -19.65
C TYR A 503 13.63 -19.78 -19.98
N LEU A 504 13.12 -19.87 -21.20
CA LEU A 504 12.40 -21.04 -21.70
C LEU A 504 13.38 -22.01 -22.36
N ALA A 505 13.40 -23.26 -21.90
CA ALA A 505 14.10 -24.36 -22.55
C ALA A 505 13.34 -25.67 -22.35
N ASP A 506 13.15 -26.44 -23.42
CA ASP A 506 12.52 -27.77 -23.40
C ASP A 506 11.16 -27.80 -22.64
N GLY A 507 10.32 -26.78 -22.87
CA GLY A 507 9.01 -26.65 -22.21
C GLY A 507 9.08 -26.34 -20.71
N LYS A 508 10.22 -25.82 -20.23
CA LYS A 508 10.43 -25.42 -18.83
C LYS A 508 10.90 -23.98 -18.75
N LEU A 509 10.37 -23.25 -17.78
CA LEU A 509 10.75 -21.88 -17.45
C LEU A 509 11.68 -21.89 -16.24
N TYR A 510 12.85 -21.29 -16.40
CA TYR A 510 13.82 -21.07 -15.33
C TYR A 510 13.89 -19.60 -14.99
N PHE A 511 13.87 -19.26 -13.71
CA PHE A 511 13.97 -17.87 -13.24
C PHE A 511 14.39 -17.82 -11.77
N GLY A 512 14.78 -16.63 -11.30
CA GLY A 512 15.16 -16.37 -9.92
C GLY A 512 14.34 -15.27 -9.27
N GLU A 513 14.15 -15.38 -7.96
CA GLU A 513 13.66 -14.31 -7.09
C GLU A 513 14.72 -13.22 -6.87
N GLY A 514 14.28 -11.99 -6.65
CA GLY A 514 15.18 -10.88 -6.40
C GLY A 514 14.45 -9.61 -5.99
N PHE A 515 15.19 -8.53 -5.72
CA PHE A 515 14.63 -7.23 -5.41
C PHE A 515 13.88 -7.11 -4.08
N HIS A 516 14.14 -8.02 -3.12
CA HIS A 516 13.60 -7.97 -1.76
C HIS A 516 14.70 -8.07 -0.69
N PHE A 517 14.39 -7.66 0.55
CA PHE A 517 15.37 -7.57 1.65
C PHE A 517 15.88 -8.92 2.19
N ASP A 518 15.19 -10.02 1.89
CA ASP A 518 15.66 -11.34 2.29
C ASP A 518 16.88 -11.76 1.47
N LYS A 519 17.86 -12.32 2.17
CA LYS A 519 19.12 -12.82 1.58
C LYS A 519 18.95 -14.21 0.97
N ASN A 520 17.96 -14.98 1.42
CA ASN A 520 17.63 -16.28 0.84
C ASN A 520 16.62 -16.08 -0.30
N CYS A 521 17.05 -16.33 -1.52
CA CYS A 521 16.20 -16.31 -2.73
C CYS A 521 16.12 -17.71 -3.31
N ASN A 522 15.12 -17.96 -4.15
CA ASN A 522 14.98 -19.23 -4.84
C ASN A 522 15.19 -19.08 -6.35
N VAL A 523 15.86 -20.09 -6.91
CA VAL A 523 15.81 -20.42 -8.33
C VAL A 523 14.66 -21.39 -8.53
N PHE A 524 13.80 -21.13 -9.52
CA PHE A 524 12.66 -21.95 -9.86
C PHE A 524 12.80 -22.61 -11.22
N CYS A 525 12.19 -23.78 -11.34
CA CYS A 525 11.83 -24.41 -12.60
C CYS A 525 10.32 -24.68 -12.59
N VAL A 526 9.62 -24.12 -13.57
CA VAL A 526 8.17 -24.24 -13.73
C VAL A 526 7.88 -24.84 -15.10
N ASP A 527 6.84 -25.67 -15.20
CA ASP A 527 6.35 -26.18 -16.47
C ASP A 527 5.70 -25.05 -17.28
N ALA A 528 6.16 -24.86 -18.52
CA ALA A 528 5.71 -23.75 -19.35
C ALA A 528 4.25 -23.91 -19.81
N GLU A 529 3.74 -25.15 -19.89
CA GLU A 529 2.41 -25.41 -20.41
C GLU A 529 1.36 -25.16 -19.32
N ASN A 530 1.56 -25.72 -18.12
CA ASN A 530 0.55 -25.69 -17.06
C ASN A 530 0.89 -24.79 -15.84
N GLY A 531 2.11 -24.26 -15.75
CA GLY A 531 2.52 -23.39 -14.65
C GLY A 531 2.85 -24.13 -13.34
N GLU A 532 2.96 -25.46 -13.36
CA GLU A 532 3.30 -26.25 -12.17
C GLU A 532 4.79 -26.14 -11.83
N GLU A 533 5.09 -25.99 -10.53
CA GLU A 533 6.46 -26.02 -10.05
C GLU A 533 7.06 -27.43 -10.16
N VAL A 534 8.17 -27.54 -10.90
CA VAL A 534 8.91 -28.80 -11.05
C VAL A 534 9.94 -28.95 -9.94
N TRP A 535 10.71 -27.89 -9.69
CA TRP A 535 11.66 -27.83 -8.58
C TRP A 535 12.00 -26.38 -8.22
N ARG A 536 12.51 -26.19 -7.01
CA ARG A 536 13.14 -24.94 -6.57
C ARG A 536 14.45 -25.23 -5.83
N TYR A 537 15.33 -24.23 -5.79
CA TYR A 537 16.62 -24.30 -5.09
C TYR A 537 16.89 -22.99 -4.36
N ALA A 538 17.14 -23.07 -3.05
CA ALA A 538 17.46 -21.91 -2.23
C ALA A 538 18.95 -21.53 -2.35
N THR A 539 19.22 -20.28 -2.70
CA THR A 539 20.54 -19.65 -2.71
C THR A 539 20.76 -18.83 -1.44
N GLU A 540 22.00 -18.50 -1.11
CA GLU A 540 22.37 -17.63 0.02
C GLU A 540 22.47 -16.15 -0.41
N GLY A 541 22.06 -15.83 -1.64
CA GLY A 541 22.03 -14.48 -2.20
C GLY A 541 20.95 -14.27 -3.26
N GLN A 542 20.77 -13.01 -3.67
CA GLN A 542 19.68 -12.56 -4.54
C GLN A 542 19.81 -13.06 -5.98
N THR A 543 18.81 -13.76 -6.50
CA THR A 543 18.80 -14.34 -7.86
C THR A 543 18.17 -13.40 -8.89
N GLU A 544 18.60 -12.12 -8.87
CA GLU A 544 18.10 -11.05 -9.77
C GLU A 544 18.52 -11.26 -11.23
N SER A 545 19.59 -12.01 -11.47
CA SER A 545 20.14 -12.27 -12.79
C SER A 545 19.19 -13.14 -13.62
N SER A 546 18.96 -12.73 -14.87
CA SER A 546 18.24 -13.57 -15.84
C SER A 546 19.05 -14.85 -16.15
N PRO A 547 18.46 -16.05 -16.03
CA PRO A 547 19.16 -17.31 -16.29
C PRO A 547 19.53 -17.49 -17.77
N THR A 548 20.39 -18.47 -18.03
CA THR A 548 20.69 -18.94 -19.39
C THR A 548 20.89 -20.45 -19.39
N VAL A 549 20.25 -21.14 -20.32
CA VAL A 549 20.42 -22.59 -20.52
C VAL A 549 21.22 -22.83 -21.80
N ALA A 550 22.27 -23.63 -21.71
CA ALA A 550 23.07 -24.07 -22.86
C ALA A 550 23.72 -25.43 -22.55
N ASN A 551 23.83 -26.31 -23.56
CA ASN A 551 24.51 -27.60 -23.45
C ASN A 551 24.05 -28.46 -22.25
N GLY A 552 22.74 -28.47 -21.95
CA GLY A 552 22.16 -29.20 -20.83
C GLY A 552 22.47 -28.61 -19.44
N LYS A 553 22.98 -27.37 -19.38
CA LYS A 553 23.35 -26.67 -18.14
C LYS A 553 22.57 -25.37 -18.01
N LEU A 554 22.12 -25.09 -16.79
CA LEU A 554 21.46 -23.84 -16.42
C LEU A 554 22.44 -22.99 -15.62
N TYR A 555 22.65 -21.75 -16.03
CA TYR A 555 23.50 -20.76 -15.37
C TYR A 555 22.65 -19.64 -14.79
N ILE A 556 22.83 -19.29 -13.53
CA ILE A 556 22.17 -18.14 -12.90
C ILE A 556 23.07 -17.46 -11.85
N GLY A 557 23.07 -16.13 -11.85
CA GLY A 557 23.74 -15.32 -10.82
C GLY A 557 22.85 -15.17 -9.59
N ALA A 558 23.44 -15.28 -8.41
CA ALA A 558 22.80 -15.20 -7.09
C ALA A 558 23.41 -14.07 -6.24
N GLY A 559 23.61 -12.90 -6.85
CA GLY A 559 24.16 -11.72 -6.18
C GLY A 559 25.48 -12.05 -5.49
N ASN A 560 25.58 -11.69 -4.20
CA ASN A 560 26.77 -11.90 -3.38
C ASN A 560 27.21 -13.37 -3.25
N ASP A 561 26.34 -14.30 -3.60
CA ASP A 561 26.57 -15.75 -3.52
C ASP A 561 27.24 -16.32 -4.79
N GLY A 562 27.44 -15.48 -5.81
CA GLY A 562 28.16 -15.83 -7.02
C GLY A 562 27.27 -16.41 -8.13
N ILE A 563 27.83 -17.29 -8.95
CA ILE A 563 27.17 -17.92 -10.09
C ILE A 563 26.98 -19.40 -9.78
N TYR A 564 25.80 -19.91 -10.11
CA TYR A 564 25.45 -21.32 -10.04
C TYR A 564 25.35 -21.91 -11.45
N CYS A 565 25.89 -23.11 -11.61
CA CYS A 565 25.63 -23.98 -12.76
C CYS A 565 24.89 -25.22 -12.29
N PHE A 566 23.73 -25.51 -12.89
CA PHE A 566 22.91 -26.69 -12.61
C PHE A 566 22.92 -27.66 -13.80
N ASP A 567 22.86 -28.95 -13.52
CA ASP A 567 22.60 -30.01 -14.50
C ASP A 567 21.10 -30.04 -14.80
N VAL A 568 20.68 -29.64 -16.00
CA VAL A 568 19.25 -29.54 -16.34
C VAL A 568 18.58 -30.91 -16.28
N LYS A 569 19.20 -31.92 -16.90
CA LYS A 569 18.64 -33.26 -16.99
C LYS A 569 18.47 -33.89 -15.61
N LYS A 570 19.53 -33.91 -14.80
CA LYS A 570 19.45 -34.47 -13.45
C LYS A 570 18.50 -33.67 -12.56
N SER A 571 18.42 -32.35 -12.75
CA SER A 571 17.51 -31.53 -11.94
C SER A 571 16.04 -31.85 -12.22
N LEU A 572 15.70 -32.14 -13.48
CA LEU A 572 14.36 -32.58 -13.88
C LEU A 572 14.06 -34.01 -13.39
N GLU A 573 14.99 -34.96 -13.60
CA GLU A 573 14.83 -36.36 -13.16
C GLU A 573 14.65 -36.48 -11.64
N GLN A 574 15.39 -35.69 -10.87
CA GLN A 574 15.36 -35.72 -9.40
C GLN A 574 14.36 -34.73 -8.78
N LYS A 575 13.69 -33.91 -9.60
CA LYS A 575 12.81 -32.82 -9.15
C LYS A 575 13.47 -31.94 -8.07
N LYS A 576 14.74 -31.60 -8.28
CA LYS A 576 15.56 -30.79 -7.36
C LYS A 576 16.71 -30.14 -8.12
N GLY A 577 17.05 -28.89 -7.82
CA GLY A 577 18.24 -28.26 -8.42
C GLY A 577 19.54 -29.01 -8.09
N VAL A 578 20.15 -29.65 -9.11
CA VAL A 578 21.44 -30.35 -9.01
C VAL A 578 22.55 -29.43 -9.48
N VAL A 579 23.29 -28.86 -8.53
CA VAL A 579 24.43 -27.97 -8.81
C VAL A 579 25.64 -28.77 -9.29
N LEU A 580 26.20 -28.40 -10.44
CA LEU A 580 27.45 -28.95 -10.99
C LEU A 580 28.68 -28.23 -10.42
N TRP A 581 28.65 -26.89 -10.45
CA TRP A 581 29.73 -26.05 -9.95
C TRP A 581 29.19 -24.68 -9.56
N ARG A 582 30.03 -23.94 -8.81
CA ARG A 582 29.78 -22.56 -8.41
C ARG A 582 31.02 -21.70 -8.65
N TYR A 583 30.79 -20.42 -8.95
CA TYR A 583 31.85 -19.42 -9.05
C TYR A 583 31.54 -18.21 -8.14
N PRO A 584 32.40 -17.87 -7.18
CA PRO A 584 33.63 -18.57 -6.85
C PRO A 584 33.37 -19.95 -6.19
N PRO A 585 34.35 -20.87 -6.20
CA PRO A 585 34.24 -22.13 -5.46
C PRO A 585 34.08 -21.89 -3.95
N VAL A 586 33.23 -22.68 -3.29
CA VAL A 586 32.96 -22.55 -1.85
C VAL A 586 34.21 -22.94 -1.04
N ALA A 587 34.83 -21.98 -0.34
CA ALA A 587 35.75 -22.28 0.75
C ALA A 587 34.92 -22.75 1.97
N ARG A 588 35.35 -23.82 2.65
CA ARG A 588 34.62 -24.47 3.76
C ARG A 588 33.90 -23.47 4.68
N ARG A 589 32.61 -23.76 4.94
CA ARG A 589 31.72 -23.19 5.98
C ARG A 589 32.46 -22.77 7.26
N THR A 590 33.08 -21.60 7.23
CA THR A 590 33.23 -20.78 8.41
C THR A 590 32.60 -19.46 8.02
N GLN A 591 31.75 -18.95 8.90
CA GLN A 591 31.08 -17.66 8.74
C GLN A 591 32.09 -16.48 8.64
N ALA A 592 33.39 -16.78 8.75
CA ALA A 592 34.54 -15.89 8.63
C ALA A 592 35.44 -16.16 7.39
N ALA A 593 35.12 -17.13 6.52
CA ALA A 593 35.93 -17.44 5.32
C ALA A 593 35.16 -17.23 4.00
N TYR A 594 34.63 -16.01 3.82
CA TYR A 594 34.63 -15.33 2.52
C TYR A 594 34.60 -13.80 2.72
N HIS A 595 35.72 -13.24 3.18
CA HIS A 595 35.96 -11.80 3.17
C HIS A 595 36.48 -11.36 1.80
N GLY A 596 35.66 -11.46 0.76
CA GLY A 596 36.08 -11.02 -0.57
C GLY A 596 34.98 -10.94 -1.63
N ARG A 597 34.50 -9.72 -1.81
CA ARG A 597 34.17 -9.08 -3.10
C ARG A 597 32.76 -9.31 -3.64
N ILE A 598 31.94 -8.30 -3.38
CA ILE A 598 30.55 -8.12 -3.79
C ILE A 598 30.41 -8.13 -5.31
N LEU A 599 29.75 -9.15 -5.83
CA LEU A 599 29.35 -9.25 -7.23
C LEU A 599 27.84 -9.13 -7.26
N ARG A 600 27.28 -8.01 -7.74
CA ARG A 600 25.86 -7.98 -8.08
C ARG A 600 25.69 -8.29 -9.56
N PHE A 601 24.86 -9.27 -9.87
CA PHE A 601 24.51 -9.65 -11.23
C PHE A 601 23.13 -9.07 -11.54
N GLY A 602 23.07 -7.82 -12.01
CA GLY A 602 21.83 -7.26 -12.55
C GLY A 602 21.50 -7.85 -13.93
N GLY A 603 22.54 -8.15 -14.70
CA GLY A 603 22.44 -8.64 -16.07
C GLY A 603 22.62 -10.15 -16.15
N GLY A 604 21.83 -10.80 -17.00
CA GLY A 604 22.01 -12.24 -17.26
C GLY A 604 23.37 -12.58 -17.88
N MET A 605 23.71 -13.86 -17.95
CA MET A 605 24.97 -14.31 -18.56
C MET A 605 24.78 -14.75 -20.01
N ARG A 606 25.89 -14.88 -20.76
CA ARG A 606 25.86 -15.35 -22.16
C ARG A 606 26.82 -16.52 -22.34
N VAL A 607 26.32 -17.63 -22.87
CA VAL A 607 27.14 -18.78 -23.26
C VAL A 607 27.38 -18.77 -24.76
N VAL A 608 28.63 -18.96 -25.18
CA VAL A 608 29.00 -19.24 -26.58
C VAL A 608 30.07 -20.32 -26.59
N GLY A 609 29.74 -21.49 -27.16
CA GLY A 609 30.63 -22.65 -27.11
C GLY A 609 30.85 -23.14 -25.67
N ASP A 610 32.12 -23.24 -25.28
CA ASP A 610 32.62 -23.64 -23.96
C ASP A 610 32.83 -22.45 -23.00
N ARG A 611 32.38 -21.25 -23.38
CA ARG A 611 32.64 -20.01 -22.65
C ARG A 611 31.37 -19.37 -22.13
N LEU A 612 31.41 -19.00 -20.85
CA LEU A 612 30.38 -18.25 -20.16
C LEU A 612 30.89 -16.83 -19.89
N TYR A 613 30.22 -15.84 -20.46
CA TYR A 613 30.51 -14.42 -20.28
C TYR A 613 29.56 -13.80 -19.26
N CYS A 614 30.16 -13.11 -18.30
CA CYS A 614 29.49 -12.51 -17.16
C CYS A 614 30.06 -11.13 -16.90
N ALA A 615 29.31 -10.32 -16.17
CA ALA A 615 29.81 -9.04 -15.70
C ALA A 615 29.21 -8.68 -14.34
N THR A 616 29.86 -7.76 -13.64
CA THR A 616 29.53 -7.45 -12.24
C THR A 616 29.26 -5.97 -11.98
N GLY A 617 28.20 -5.73 -11.22
CA GLY A 617 27.98 -4.51 -10.46
C GLY A 617 28.53 -4.61 -9.04
N VAL A 618 28.39 -3.51 -8.31
CA VAL A 618 28.85 -3.35 -6.91
C VAL A 618 27.68 -2.92 -6.02
N ASP A 619 27.68 -3.34 -4.75
CA ASP A 619 26.68 -2.90 -3.77
C ASP A 619 27.09 -1.56 -3.16
N ARG A 620 26.32 -0.52 -3.44
CA ARG A 620 26.57 0.85 -2.95
C ARG A 620 26.42 0.99 -1.44
N ALA A 621 25.57 0.17 -0.81
CA ALA A 621 25.24 0.28 0.60
C ALA A 621 26.23 -0.47 1.51
N ALA A 622 27.19 -1.21 0.94
CA ALA A 622 28.18 -1.96 1.70
C ALA A 622 29.33 -1.05 2.16
N ALA A 623 29.43 -0.83 3.47
CA ALA A 623 30.42 0.05 4.09
C ALA A 623 31.85 -0.54 4.16
N GLY A 624 32.04 -1.83 3.86
CA GLY A 624 33.32 -2.54 4.05
C GLY A 624 34.15 -2.77 2.79
N ASP A 625 33.59 -3.46 1.79
CA ASP A 625 34.22 -3.79 0.50
C ASP A 625 33.13 -3.68 -0.57
N LYS A 626 33.28 -2.79 -1.54
CA LYS A 626 32.26 -2.57 -2.59
C LYS A 626 32.29 -3.64 -3.68
N GLY A 627 33.30 -4.51 -3.71
CA GLY A 627 33.52 -5.44 -4.80
C GLY A 627 34.26 -4.80 -6.00
N GLU A 628 34.41 -5.59 -7.05
CA GLU A 628 35.07 -5.17 -8.29
C GLU A 628 34.05 -5.16 -9.42
N THR A 629 34.04 -4.07 -10.19
CA THR A 629 33.33 -4.04 -11.46
C THR A 629 34.23 -4.58 -12.57
N ALA A 630 33.84 -5.70 -13.16
CA ALA A 630 34.55 -6.29 -14.27
C ALA A 630 33.61 -7.05 -15.21
N THR A 631 34.07 -7.24 -16.45
CA THR A 631 33.59 -8.29 -17.35
C THR A 631 34.56 -9.46 -17.27
N PHE A 632 34.05 -10.69 -17.27
CA PHE A 632 34.90 -11.87 -17.21
C PHE A 632 34.33 -13.03 -18.00
N CYS A 633 35.21 -13.96 -18.33
CA CYS A 633 34.88 -15.20 -19.01
C CYS A 633 35.27 -16.37 -18.11
N LEU A 634 34.32 -17.28 -17.92
CA LEU A 634 34.51 -18.56 -17.27
C LEU A 634 34.44 -19.67 -18.32
N ASP A 635 35.15 -20.75 -18.06
CA ASP A 635 34.90 -22.04 -18.68
C ASP A 635 33.48 -22.51 -18.26
N ALA A 636 32.62 -22.77 -19.23
CA ALA A 636 31.22 -23.11 -19.02
C ALA A 636 31.03 -24.50 -18.38
N ASP A 637 32.04 -25.37 -18.48
CA ASP A 637 31.96 -26.74 -17.99
C ASP A 637 32.36 -26.88 -16.54
N ASN A 638 33.34 -26.10 -16.08
CA ASN A 638 33.90 -26.22 -14.73
C ASN A 638 33.93 -24.89 -13.94
N GLY A 639 33.55 -23.77 -14.54
CA GLY A 639 33.49 -22.47 -13.88
C GLY A 639 34.85 -21.80 -13.65
N LYS A 640 35.94 -22.32 -14.23
CA LYS A 640 37.28 -21.74 -14.10
C LYS A 640 37.36 -20.39 -14.80
N LEU A 641 37.92 -19.39 -14.12
CA LEU A 641 38.20 -18.07 -14.70
C LEU A 641 39.23 -18.19 -15.84
N LEU A 642 38.84 -17.73 -17.03
CA LEU A 642 39.69 -17.70 -18.22
C LEU A 642 40.35 -16.33 -18.40
N TRP A 643 39.57 -15.26 -18.30
CA TRP A 643 40.06 -13.88 -18.30
C TRP A 643 39.10 -12.95 -17.56
N LYS A 644 39.61 -11.79 -17.14
CA LYS A 644 38.86 -10.71 -16.49
C LYS A 644 39.36 -9.37 -16.99
N THR A 645 38.44 -8.47 -17.29
CA THR A 645 38.71 -7.11 -17.75
C THR A 645 37.95 -6.11 -16.88
N PRO A 646 38.64 -5.16 -16.23
CA PRO A 646 37.98 -4.13 -15.43
C PRO A 646 37.00 -3.29 -16.28
N ALA A 647 35.86 -2.98 -15.69
CA ALA A 647 34.88 -2.08 -16.28
C ALA A 647 34.89 -0.72 -15.53
N PRO A 648 34.67 0.41 -16.21
CA PRO A 648 34.80 1.73 -15.61
C PRO A 648 33.68 2.07 -14.61
N PHE A 649 32.53 1.43 -14.75
CA PHE A 649 31.33 1.63 -13.91
C PHE A 649 30.63 0.28 -13.72
N ALA A 650 29.72 0.18 -12.74
CA ALA A 650 28.91 -1.00 -12.48
C ALA A 650 28.29 -1.57 -13.77
N VAL A 651 28.43 -2.88 -14.01
CA VAL A 651 27.83 -3.55 -15.16
C VAL A 651 26.56 -4.27 -14.72
N TRP A 652 25.42 -3.71 -15.10
CA TRP A 652 24.09 -4.26 -14.82
C TRP A 652 23.49 -4.99 -16.02
N SER A 653 24.15 -4.96 -17.17
CA SER A 653 23.62 -5.52 -18.41
C SER A 653 24.15 -6.93 -18.70
N LYS A 654 23.40 -7.67 -19.54
CA LYS A 654 23.84 -8.94 -20.09
C LYS A 654 24.91 -8.71 -21.17
N PRO A 655 26.09 -9.36 -21.11
CA PRO A 655 27.09 -9.27 -22.18
C PRO A 655 26.54 -9.76 -23.52
N VAL A 656 26.74 -8.97 -24.57
CA VAL A 656 26.32 -9.32 -25.94
C VAL A 656 27.52 -9.77 -26.74
N VAL A 657 27.47 -10.98 -27.32
CA VAL A 657 28.56 -11.56 -28.09
C VAL A 657 28.18 -11.63 -29.56
N LYS A 658 28.99 -11.06 -30.45
CA LYS A 658 28.79 -11.07 -31.90
C LYS A 658 30.14 -11.04 -32.63
N ASP A 659 30.35 -12.00 -33.53
CA ASP A 659 31.50 -12.13 -34.43
C ASP A 659 32.86 -11.97 -33.73
N GLY A 660 33.11 -12.69 -32.64
CA GLY A 660 34.41 -12.64 -31.95
C GLY A 660 34.57 -11.43 -31.01
N LEU A 661 33.53 -10.61 -30.82
CA LEU A 661 33.54 -9.43 -29.96
C LEU A 661 32.44 -9.49 -28.90
N ILE A 662 32.70 -8.83 -27.78
CA ILE A 662 31.78 -8.69 -26.64
C ILE A 662 31.48 -7.22 -26.43
N TYR A 663 30.20 -6.89 -26.30
CA TYR A 663 29.72 -5.54 -26.02
C TYR A 663 29.12 -5.53 -24.63
N VAL A 664 29.63 -4.63 -23.79
CA VAL A 664 29.21 -4.49 -22.40
C VAL A 664 28.94 -3.03 -22.09
N THR A 665 27.77 -2.77 -21.53
CA THR A 665 27.37 -1.44 -21.09
C THR A 665 27.51 -1.33 -19.58
N SER A 666 27.95 -0.17 -19.12
CA SER A 666 28.25 0.11 -17.72
C SER A 666 27.73 1.49 -17.33
N GLY A 667 27.31 1.64 -16.08
CA GLY A 667 26.73 2.89 -15.62
C GLY A 667 26.65 3.06 -14.11
N ASN A 668 26.86 4.29 -13.68
CA ASN A 668 26.47 4.77 -12.36
C ASN A 668 24.94 4.99 -12.31
N GLY A 669 24.36 5.01 -11.11
CA GLY A 669 22.91 4.84 -10.92
C GLY A 669 22.47 3.37 -10.84
N ASP A 670 21.23 3.11 -10.45
CA ASP A 670 20.64 1.76 -10.43
C ASP A 670 19.55 1.63 -11.50
N VAL A 671 18.70 0.61 -11.43
CA VAL A 671 17.64 0.38 -12.42
C VAL A 671 16.53 1.45 -12.34
N PHE A 672 16.48 2.24 -11.27
CA PHE A 672 15.49 3.28 -11.01
C PHE A 672 16.07 4.67 -11.06
N ASP A 673 17.10 4.88 -10.28
CA ASP A 673 17.59 6.19 -9.95
C ASP A 673 18.94 6.44 -10.61
N ASP A 674 19.16 7.70 -10.93
CA ASP A 674 20.47 8.20 -11.31
C ASP A 674 21.46 8.12 -10.13
N ALA A 675 22.74 8.25 -10.45
CA ALA A 675 23.79 8.28 -9.44
C ALA A 675 23.55 9.41 -8.43
N LYS A 676 23.58 9.07 -7.14
CA LYS A 676 23.45 10.03 -6.03
C LYS A 676 24.84 10.34 -5.45
N PRO A 677 25.09 11.57 -4.93
CA PRO A 677 26.36 11.92 -4.31
C PRO A 677 26.79 10.90 -3.24
N PRO A 678 28.09 10.55 -3.15
CA PRO A 678 29.23 11.18 -3.83
C PRO A 678 29.51 10.68 -5.26
N GLU A 679 28.75 9.69 -5.75
CA GLU A 679 28.89 9.17 -7.11
C GLU A 679 28.34 10.20 -8.12
N LYS A 680 29.06 10.40 -9.23
CA LYS A 680 28.61 11.26 -10.32
C LYS A 680 27.97 10.41 -11.42
N PRO A 681 26.92 10.90 -12.09
CA PRO A 681 26.42 10.30 -13.32
C PRO A 681 27.56 10.03 -14.31
N GLY A 682 27.50 8.87 -14.95
CA GLY A 682 28.48 8.46 -15.96
C GLY A 682 28.23 7.04 -16.44
N GLY A 683 28.51 6.80 -17.72
CA GLY A 683 28.36 5.49 -18.33
C GLY A 683 29.34 5.25 -19.46
N ALA A 684 29.50 3.99 -19.83
CA ALA A 684 30.35 3.61 -20.97
C ALA A 684 29.90 2.30 -21.61
N LEU A 685 30.09 2.21 -22.92
CA LEU A 685 30.04 0.97 -23.67
C LEU A 685 31.47 0.54 -24.01
N GLN A 686 31.84 -0.68 -23.62
CA GLN A 686 33.12 -1.31 -23.95
C GLN A 686 32.92 -2.40 -25.01
N CYS A 687 33.80 -2.44 -26.00
CA CYS A 687 33.94 -3.55 -26.93
C CYS A 687 35.22 -4.32 -26.59
N LEU A 688 35.08 -5.61 -26.30
CA LEU A 688 36.17 -6.49 -25.89
C LEU A 688 36.36 -7.61 -26.90
N ASP A 689 37.59 -8.09 -27.02
CA ASP A 689 37.93 -9.33 -27.69
C ASP A 689 37.28 -10.53 -26.98
N GLN A 690 36.57 -11.40 -27.71
CA GLN A 690 35.88 -12.54 -27.10
C GLN A 690 36.83 -13.56 -26.45
N GLN A 691 38.02 -13.74 -27.02
CA GLN A 691 38.96 -14.77 -26.58
C GLN A 691 39.85 -14.30 -25.43
N THR A 692 40.31 -13.06 -25.50
CA THR A 692 41.31 -12.50 -24.58
C THR A 692 40.74 -11.52 -23.56
N GLY A 693 39.54 -10.99 -23.78
CA GLY A 693 38.95 -9.92 -22.98
C GLY A 693 39.58 -8.54 -23.20
N THR A 694 40.54 -8.41 -24.12
CA THR A 694 41.23 -7.14 -24.39
C THR A 694 40.27 -6.09 -24.95
N GLU A 695 40.32 -4.88 -24.42
CA GLU A 695 39.49 -3.77 -24.91
C GLU A 695 39.95 -3.34 -26.30
N LYS A 696 39.03 -3.37 -27.28
CA LYS A 696 39.27 -2.89 -28.64
C LYS A 696 38.97 -1.39 -28.74
N TRP A 697 37.86 -0.98 -28.15
CA TRP A 697 37.43 0.41 -28.11
C TRP A 697 36.40 0.62 -27.00
N ARG A 698 36.19 1.90 -26.65
CA ARG A 698 35.22 2.33 -25.64
C ARG A 698 34.56 3.63 -26.05
N PHE A 699 33.27 3.73 -25.78
CA PHE A 699 32.48 4.95 -25.93
C PHE A 699 31.95 5.40 -24.57
N LYS A 700 32.08 6.68 -24.24
CA LYS A 700 31.64 7.26 -22.94
C LYS A 700 30.39 8.12 -23.14
N VAL A 701 29.53 8.12 -22.13
CA VAL A 701 28.31 8.93 -22.06
C VAL A 701 28.19 9.61 -20.70
N ASP A 702 27.38 10.66 -20.64
CA ASP A 702 27.30 11.55 -19.47
C ASP A 702 26.51 10.94 -18.29
N ASN A 703 25.75 9.88 -18.53
CA ASN A 703 24.96 9.20 -17.50
C ASN A 703 24.94 7.68 -17.74
N GLY A 704 24.46 6.91 -16.76
CA GLY A 704 24.57 5.46 -16.77
C GLY A 704 23.82 4.76 -17.90
N ILE A 705 24.42 3.69 -18.41
CA ILE A 705 23.76 2.72 -19.30
C ILE A 705 23.45 1.48 -18.46
N ILE A 706 22.16 1.17 -18.29
CA ILE A 706 21.70 0.11 -17.38
C ILE A 706 21.55 -1.23 -18.10
N GLU A 707 20.92 -1.22 -19.27
CA GLU A 707 20.55 -2.43 -20.00
C GLU A 707 21.52 -2.76 -21.16
N ALA A 708 21.37 -3.96 -21.72
CA ALA A 708 22.23 -4.45 -22.79
C ALA A 708 22.10 -3.62 -24.08
N PRO A 709 23.18 -3.51 -24.87
CA PRO A 709 23.10 -2.92 -26.20
C PRO A 709 22.48 -3.90 -27.21
N ALA A 710 21.92 -3.38 -28.29
CA ALA A 710 21.49 -4.17 -29.44
C ALA A 710 22.57 -4.10 -30.54
N VAL A 711 22.98 -5.24 -31.08
CA VAL A 711 24.15 -5.32 -31.98
C VAL A 711 23.77 -6.05 -33.28
N ASP A 712 23.96 -5.38 -34.42
CA ASP A 712 23.85 -5.98 -35.76
C ASP A 712 25.24 -6.21 -36.38
N ALA A 713 25.31 -6.50 -37.68
CA ALA A 713 26.57 -6.75 -38.39
C ALA A 713 27.50 -5.51 -38.48
N HIS A 714 26.96 -4.30 -38.37
CA HIS A 714 27.66 -3.03 -38.64
C HIS A 714 27.51 -1.98 -37.53
N ARG A 715 26.49 -2.10 -36.67
CA ARG A 715 26.08 -1.09 -35.71
C ARG A 715 25.85 -1.66 -34.32
N VAL A 716 25.99 -0.77 -33.33
CA VAL A 716 25.67 -0.99 -31.92
C VAL A 716 24.70 0.11 -31.49
N TYR A 717 23.51 -0.27 -31.00
CA TYR A 717 22.48 0.65 -30.56
C TYR A 717 22.27 0.51 -29.05
N PHE A 718 22.17 1.61 -28.33
CA PHE A 718 21.87 1.58 -26.89
C PHE A 718 21.23 2.88 -26.43
N GLY A 719 20.44 2.77 -25.36
CA GLY A 719 19.91 3.92 -24.63
C GLY A 719 20.77 4.31 -23.46
N SER A 720 20.66 5.56 -23.00
CA SER A 720 21.33 6.05 -21.81
C SER A 720 20.37 6.86 -20.93
N ARG A 721 20.70 6.95 -19.63
CA ARG A 721 20.05 7.86 -18.68
C ARG A 721 20.32 9.34 -18.98
N ASP A 722 21.19 9.65 -19.95
CA ASP A 722 21.40 11.01 -20.46
C ASP A 722 20.30 11.46 -21.44
N TRP A 723 19.27 10.63 -21.58
CA TRP A 723 18.09 10.81 -22.42
C TRP A 723 18.35 10.65 -23.92
N ASN A 724 19.47 10.02 -24.29
CA ASN A 724 19.78 9.76 -25.68
C ASN A 724 19.74 8.27 -26.04
N VAL A 725 19.44 8.03 -27.31
CA VAL A 725 19.73 6.79 -28.02
C VAL A 725 20.95 7.04 -28.88
N TYR A 726 21.90 6.12 -28.83
CA TYR A 726 23.13 6.16 -29.60
C TYR A 726 23.13 5.03 -30.63
N CYS A 727 23.71 5.31 -31.79
CA CYS A 727 24.12 4.32 -32.77
C CYS A 727 25.61 4.52 -33.05
N LEU A 728 26.39 3.48 -32.83
CA LEU A 728 27.83 3.47 -33.07
C LEU A 728 28.18 2.55 -34.22
N ASP A 729 29.26 2.86 -34.91
CA ASP A 729 29.93 1.94 -35.81
C ASP A 729 30.58 0.82 -35.01
N ARG A 730 30.26 -0.43 -35.36
CA ARG A 730 30.71 -1.60 -34.60
C ARG A 730 32.22 -1.83 -34.68
N GLN A 731 32.86 -1.43 -35.78
CA GLN A 731 34.27 -1.71 -36.00
C GLN A 731 35.17 -0.81 -35.14
N ASN A 732 34.80 0.45 -34.98
CA ASN A 732 35.66 1.45 -34.33
C ASN A 732 35.00 2.22 -33.17
N GLY A 733 33.73 1.98 -32.88
CA GLY A 733 33.00 2.60 -31.77
C GLY A 733 32.65 4.07 -31.98
N LYS A 734 32.81 4.63 -33.18
CA LYS A 734 32.47 6.03 -33.46
C LYS A 734 30.96 6.22 -33.56
N GLU A 735 30.48 7.35 -33.06
CA GLU A 735 29.08 7.75 -33.20
C GLU A 735 28.71 7.92 -34.67
N VAL A 736 27.62 7.26 -35.07
CA VAL A 736 27.00 7.39 -36.39
C VAL A 736 25.87 8.41 -36.28
N TRP A 737 25.03 8.26 -35.25
CA TRP A 737 24.01 9.24 -34.89
C TRP A 737 23.68 9.14 -33.40
N LYS A 738 23.10 10.23 -32.88
CA LYS A 738 22.58 10.39 -31.53
C LYS A 738 21.22 11.06 -31.61
N TYR A 739 20.25 10.55 -30.85
CA TYR A 739 18.90 11.11 -30.81
C TYR A 739 18.44 11.38 -29.37
N PHE A 740 17.98 12.61 -29.10
CA PHE A 740 17.51 13.04 -27.78
C PHE A 740 16.03 12.72 -27.57
N MET A 741 15.74 11.79 -26.66
CA MET A 741 14.41 11.24 -26.38
C MET A 741 13.59 12.04 -25.38
N GLN A 742 14.21 13.00 -24.69
CA GLN A 742 13.62 13.80 -23.60
C GLN A 742 13.20 12.99 -22.35
N ALA A 743 13.60 11.72 -22.29
CA ALA A 743 13.43 10.84 -21.15
C ALA A 743 14.57 9.80 -21.13
N PRO A 744 14.97 9.28 -19.96
CA PRO A 744 15.95 8.21 -19.85
C PRO A 744 15.59 7.02 -20.74
N VAL A 745 16.56 6.43 -21.42
CA VAL A 745 16.37 5.19 -22.17
C VAL A 745 17.11 4.08 -21.44
N ILE A 746 16.35 3.34 -20.63
CA ILE A 746 16.90 2.32 -19.73
C ILE A 746 16.51 0.90 -20.11
N ALA A 747 15.71 0.70 -21.17
CA ALA A 747 15.40 -0.62 -21.72
C ALA A 747 16.32 -0.96 -22.90
N THR A 748 16.64 -2.25 -23.08
CA THR A 748 17.42 -2.73 -24.25
C THR A 748 16.66 -2.41 -25.55
N PRO A 749 17.26 -1.74 -26.56
CA PRO A 749 16.65 -1.59 -27.88
C PRO A 749 16.43 -2.94 -28.58
N VAL A 750 15.42 -3.04 -29.44
CA VAL A 750 15.15 -4.27 -30.21
C VAL A 750 15.28 -3.99 -31.70
N LEU A 751 15.99 -4.87 -32.41
CA LEU A 751 16.25 -4.73 -33.84
C LEU A 751 15.26 -5.57 -34.63
N ASP A 752 14.55 -4.93 -35.54
CA ASP A 752 13.92 -5.59 -36.68
C ASP A 752 15.00 -5.81 -37.73
N SER A 753 15.35 -7.07 -37.97
CA SER A 753 16.43 -7.43 -38.90
C SER A 753 15.88 -8.19 -40.08
N ASP A 754 16.37 -7.86 -41.25
CA ASP A 754 16.12 -8.59 -42.48
C ASP A 754 16.58 -10.05 -42.31
N PRO A 755 15.68 -11.04 -42.45
CA PRO A 755 16.03 -12.44 -42.29
C PRO A 755 16.99 -12.96 -43.38
N VAL A 756 17.08 -12.28 -44.53
CA VAL A 756 17.91 -12.68 -45.67
C VAL A 756 19.31 -12.06 -45.57
N TYR A 757 19.39 -10.74 -45.35
CA TYR A 757 20.66 -10.01 -45.39
C TYR A 757 21.21 -9.61 -44.02
N GLY A 758 20.48 -9.86 -42.93
CA GLY A 758 20.90 -9.53 -41.56
C GLY A 758 21.05 -8.02 -41.30
N ARG A 759 20.48 -7.18 -42.17
CA ARG A 759 20.49 -5.72 -42.02
C ARG A 759 19.37 -5.29 -41.09
N THR A 760 19.63 -4.37 -40.18
CA THR A 760 18.57 -3.77 -39.39
C THR A 760 17.70 -2.87 -40.26
N LEU A 761 16.40 -3.12 -40.22
CA LEU A 761 15.34 -2.39 -40.93
C LEU A 761 14.71 -1.34 -40.03
N SER A 762 14.60 -1.61 -38.72
CA SER A 762 14.07 -0.68 -37.72
C SER A 762 14.64 -0.95 -36.34
N VAL A 763 14.74 0.09 -35.53
CA VAL A 763 15.14 0.01 -34.12
C VAL A 763 13.97 0.41 -33.25
N PHE A 764 13.56 -0.47 -32.35
CA PHE A 764 12.52 -0.19 -31.35
C PHE A 764 13.16 0.21 -30.03
N VAL A 765 12.72 1.33 -29.47
CA VAL A 765 13.23 1.88 -28.21
C VAL A 765 12.08 2.17 -27.27
N ILE A 766 12.26 1.88 -25.99
CA ILE A 766 11.32 2.25 -24.92
C ILE A 766 12.04 3.14 -23.90
N THR A 767 11.49 4.33 -23.64
CA THR A 767 11.98 5.22 -22.58
C THR A 767 11.47 4.78 -21.21
N SER A 768 12.12 5.24 -20.14
CA SER A 768 11.65 5.01 -18.77
C SER A 768 10.23 5.52 -18.54
N GLN A 769 9.75 6.48 -19.34
CA GLN A 769 8.39 7.03 -19.26
C GLN A 769 7.36 6.25 -20.11
N GLY A 770 7.72 5.06 -20.61
CA GLY A 770 6.84 4.21 -21.42
C GLY A 770 6.66 4.64 -22.88
N LYS A 771 7.31 5.73 -23.32
CA LYS A 771 7.36 6.10 -24.75
C LYS A 771 8.02 5.00 -25.56
N VAL A 772 7.30 4.45 -26.53
CA VAL A 772 7.82 3.49 -27.51
C VAL A 772 8.07 4.22 -28.82
N CYS A 773 9.25 4.05 -29.42
CA CYS A 773 9.60 4.62 -30.71
C CYS A 773 10.09 3.54 -31.66
N CYS A 774 9.60 3.55 -32.90
CA CYS A 774 10.24 2.89 -34.03
C CYS A 774 11.13 3.91 -34.74
N MET A 775 12.40 3.59 -34.91
CA MET A 775 13.42 4.51 -35.42
C MET A 775 14.10 3.95 -36.67
N ASN A 776 14.48 4.85 -37.58
CA ASN A 776 15.28 4.52 -38.75
C ASN A 776 16.72 4.21 -38.32
N PRO A 777 17.27 3.01 -38.61
CA PRO A 777 18.60 2.61 -38.14
C PRO A 777 19.74 3.43 -38.75
N ARG A 778 19.52 4.09 -39.90
CA ARG A 778 20.55 4.88 -40.59
C ARG A 778 20.65 6.31 -40.09
N SER A 779 19.51 6.97 -39.85
CA SER A 779 19.48 8.39 -39.46
C SER A 779 19.14 8.62 -37.99
N GLY A 780 18.49 7.66 -37.32
CA GLY A 780 17.92 7.84 -35.99
C GLY A 780 16.56 8.54 -36.02
N ASP A 781 16.01 8.85 -37.18
CA ASP A 781 14.70 9.53 -37.29
C ASP A 781 13.58 8.64 -36.75
N ILE A 782 12.65 9.24 -36.01
CA ILE A 782 11.45 8.55 -35.54
C ILE A 782 10.50 8.32 -36.73
N VAL A 783 10.18 7.05 -36.94
CA VAL A 783 9.17 6.59 -37.90
C VAL A 783 7.78 6.69 -37.29
N TRP A 784 7.61 6.16 -36.08
CA TRP A 784 6.40 6.33 -35.31
C TRP A 784 6.67 6.26 -33.82
N THR A 785 5.75 6.81 -33.04
CA THR A 785 5.75 6.78 -31.57
C THR A 785 4.42 6.26 -31.04
N PHE A 786 4.49 5.49 -29.95
CA PHE A 786 3.35 5.18 -29.09
C PHE A 786 3.64 5.71 -27.68
N MET A 787 2.66 6.41 -27.11
CA MET A 787 2.69 6.89 -25.73
C MET A 787 1.48 6.35 -24.97
N PRO A 788 1.66 5.67 -23.81
CA PRO A 788 0.54 5.42 -22.91
C PRO A 788 -0.17 6.72 -22.52
N ASN A 789 -1.49 6.67 -22.29
CA ASN A 789 -2.27 7.86 -21.90
C ASN A 789 -2.09 8.29 -20.45
N GLU A 790 -1.42 7.45 -19.65
CA GLU A 790 -1.09 7.72 -18.26
C GLU A 790 0.43 7.73 -18.11
N PRO A 791 0.99 8.48 -17.14
CA PRO A 791 2.41 8.40 -16.82
C PRO A 791 2.82 6.95 -16.60
N ALA A 792 3.79 6.47 -17.37
CA ALA A 792 4.22 5.08 -17.32
C ALA A 792 5.66 4.97 -16.83
N TYR A 793 6.00 3.84 -16.22
CA TYR A 793 7.38 3.45 -15.94
C TYR A 793 7.70 2.14 -16.66
N ALA A 794 8.72 2.14 -17.53
CA ALA A 794 9.16 0.97 -18.28
C ALA A 794 10.68 0.79 -18.18
N SER A 795 11.12 -0.38 -17.70
CA SER A 795 12.56 -0.72 -17.60
C SER A 795 12.91 -2.00 -18.36
N ALA A 796 11.94 -2.88 -18.58
CA ALA A 796 12.17 -4.16 -19.23
C ALA A 796 12.36 -4.04 -20.75
N ALA A 797 13.24 -4.86 -21.31
CA ALA A 797 13.39 -4.98 -22.76
C ALA A 797 12.09 -5.49 -23.41
N PRO A 798 11.62 -4.88 -24.52
CA PRO A 798 10.49 -5.41 -25.26
C PRO A 798 10.87 -6.69 -26.04
N ARG A 799 9.86 -7.37 -26.59
CA ARG A 799 10.03 -8.46 -27.55
C ARG A 799 9.35 -8.15 -28.86
N LEU A 800 10.07 -8.36 -29.95
CA LEU A 800 9.56 -8.20 -31.30
C LEU A 800 9.33 -9.59 -31.92
N VAL A 801 8.16 -9.79 -32.51
CA VAL A 801 7.85 -10.94 -33.38
C VAL A 801 7.52 -10.41 -34.76
N VAL A 802 8.25 -10.89 -35.77
CA VAL A 802 8.03 -10.54 -37.18
C VAL A 802 7.39 -11.73 -37.87
N THR A 803 6.24 -11.52 -38.51
CA THR A 803 5.48 -12.56 -39.22
C THR A 803 5.33 -12.16 -40.69
N PRO A 804 5.80 -12.96 -41.66
CA PRO A 804 5.60 -12.67 -43.08
C PRO A 804 4.10 -12.53 -43.45
N THR A 805 3.78 -11.60 -44.34
CA THR A 805 2.45 -11.42 -44.95
C THR A 805 2.56 -11.51 -46.47
N ALA A 806 1.42 -11.56 -47.17
CA ALA A 806 1.41 -11.67 -48.64
C ALA A 806 2.11 -10.50 -49.35
N ASP A 807 2.16 -9.33 -48.72
CA ASP A 807 2.62 -8.05 -49.24
C ASP A 807 3.80 -7.46 -48.44
N GLY A 808 4.42 -8.24 -47.54
CA GLY A 808 5.48 -7.77 -46.68
C GLY A 808 5.56 -8.54 -45.36
N TYR A 809 5.49 -7.84 -44.23
CA TYR A 809 5.57 -8.46 -42.92
C TYR A 809 4.86 -7.65 -41.84
N ARG A 810 4.32 -8.36 -40.86
CA ARG A 810 3.68 -7.83 -39.66
C ARG A 810 4.66 -7.88 -38.51
N ARG A 811 4.74 -6.80 -37.74
CA ARG A 811 5.58 -6.74 -36.54
C ARG A 811 4.71 -6.56 -35.32
N GLN A 812 4.94 -7.40 -34.32
CA GLN A 812 4.26 -7.33 -33.03
C GLN A 812 5.29 -7.08 -31.94
N LEU A 813 5.13 -5.96 -31.23
CA LEU A 813 5.97 -5.57 -30.11
C LEU A 813 5.23 -5.83 -28.80
N TYR A 814 5.82 -6.64 -27.94
CA TYR A 814 5.32 -7.00 -26.62
C TYR A 814 6.17 -6.35 -25.55
N PHE A 815 5.54 -5.62 -24.64
CA PHE A 815 6.27 -4.99 -23.54
C PHE A 815 5.36 -4.75 -22.34
N GLY A 816 5.95 -4.73 -21.16
CA GLY A 816 5.25 -4.38 -19.93
C GLY A 816 5.74 -3.07 -19.34
N CYS A 817 4.86 -2.39 -18.61
CA CYS A 817 5.17 -1.18 -17.86
C CYS A 817 4.26 -1.06 -16.62
N GLY A 818 4.50 -0.06 -15.78
CA GLY A 818 3.60 0.33 -14.69
C GLY A 818 2.99 1.71 -14.95
N LEU A 819 1.66 1.87 -14.89
CA LEU A 819 0.95 3.13 -15.13
C LEU A 819 0.63 3.88 -13.82
N GLY A 820 0.52 5.21 -13.88
CA GLY A 820 -0.07 6.06 -12.85
C GLY A 820 0.91 6.73 -11.89
N GLY A 821 2.03 6.10 -11.54
CA GLY A 821 2.95 6.64 -10.53
C GLY A 821 4.08 7.52 -11.06
N GLY A 822 4.34 7.54 -12.38
CA GLY A 822 5.32 8.40 -13.08
C GLY A 822 6.78 8.34 -12.57
N THR A 823 7.05 7.50 -11.57
CA THR A 823 8.30 7.43 -10.81
C THR A 823 8.62 5.97 -10.48
N ALA A 824 9.83 5.73 -9.98
CA ALA A 824 10.31 4.43 -9.52
C ALA A 824 9.54 3.86 -8.31
N ASP A 825 8.49 4.52 -7.81
CA ASP A 825 7.64 3.96 -6.77
C ASP A 825 6.73 2.86 -7.35
N TYR A 826 7.31 1.66 -7.41
CA TYR A 826 6.65 0.38 -7.64
C TYR A 826 5.33 0.20 -6.89
N GLY A 827 5.21 0.81 -5.72
CA GLY A 827 4.08 0.69 -4.83
C GLY A 827 2.79 1.33 -5.34
N ALA A 828 2.91 2.29 -6.27
CA ALA A 828 1.81 3.10 -6.76
C ALA A 828 1.39 2.77 -8.20
N ASN A 829 2.23 2.07 -8.95
CA ASN A 829 2.00 1.79 -10.37
C ASN A 829 0.97 0.67 -10.59
N ARG A 830 0.22 0.73 -11.69
CA ARG A 830 -0.65 -0.36 -12.18
C ARG A 830 0.08 -1.14 -13.28
N PRO A 831 0.37 -2.44 -13.12
CA PRO A 831 1.08 -3.21 -14.13
C PRO A 831 0.19 -3.43 -15.36
N ILE A 832 0.70 -3.07 -16.52
CA ILE A 832 0.05 -3.30 -17.81
C ILE A 832 1.04 -3.89 -18.81
N PHE A 833 0.55 -4.82 -19.62
CA PHE A 833 1.30 -5.46 -20.69
C PHE A 833 0.64 -5.15 -22.03
N TYR A 834 1.41 -4.67 -22.99
CA TYR A 834 0.91 -4.24 -24.30
C TYR A 834 1.37 -5.18 -25.41
N CYS A 835 0.50 -5.36 -26.40
CA CYS A 835 0.83 -5.81 -27.74
C CYS A 835 0.56 -4.67 -28.73
N LEU A 836 1.62 -4.10 -29.31
CA LEU A 836 1.52 -3.18 -30.42
C LEU A 836 1.77 -3.94 -31.72
N GLU A 837 1.06 -3.58 -32.78
CA GLU A 837 1.19 -4.20 -34.09
C GLU A 837 1.29 -3.14 -35.17
N ASP A 838 2.26 -3.29 -36.06
CA ASP A 838 2.30 -2.58 -37.34
C ASP A 838 2.52 -3.56 -38.50
N GLN A 839 2.31 -3.08 -39.72
CA GLN A 839 2.56 -3.83 -40.94
C GLN A 839 3.48 -3.04 -41.84
N VAL A 840 4.57 -3.68 -42.27
CA VAL A 840 5.46 -3.16 -43.29
C VAL A 840 5.06 -3.79 -44.62
N ILE A 841 4.62 -2.95 -45.55
CA ILE A 841 4.28 -3.33 -46.92
C ILE A 841 5.52 -3.07 -47.77
N VAL A 842 6.01 -4.11 -48.44
CA VAL A 842 7.15 -4.05 -49.36
C VAL A 842 6.57 -4.01 -50.78
N LYS A 843 6.74 -2.89 -51.47
CA LYS A 843 6.29 -2.74 -52.87
C LYS A 843 7.34 -3.19 -53.88
#